data_AF-F0SRH7-F1
#
_entry.id   AF-F0SRH7-F1
#
_cell.length_a   1.000
_cell.length_b   1.000
_cell.length_c   1.000
_cell.angle_alpha   90.00
_cell.angle_beta   90.00
_cell.angle_gamma   90.00
#
_symmetry.space_group_name_H-M   'P 1'
#
loop_
_entity.id
_entity.type
_entity.pdbx_description
1 polymer ?
#
loop_
_entity_poly.entity_id
_entity_poly.type
_entity_poly.pdbx_seq_one_letter_code
_entity_poly.pdbx_strand_id
1 'polypeptide(L)'
;MQRLWKGTLSAGLSLMLFPGMVAAQENVGLNGLLPFESPERISQINVAGLPENLQPAGEKLREGLASLYSFETPSLEEQQQILAGIEGALKELYDGLDTVEGSAQLETLVELEGNVKRRFDLLAAMLYTLEKAPEGQQEALRTELKGLIDAIEAYEADALDGNADEVVREKLAVLSDMTDTSAIESVIRIHYYNFNVRTFVSEAFAEYAFNECRRECGPVCDFILGARVRGTQRTQSGVSIDFIPSDEDAKFSININGNTKSNTRGVTDQATVFTYGNHYFSGKKIIKYDGEEFSWYRASLGVNTNNTVMDAKLNRRGLIAKLIGDKIAYNRAVDMNPKSESIAAGRLRGRVLPKFNSEIEDTFGDLNDERVKRHERMEAEAIAPNETLARTDGDELRTAERLMNSGQLGADRATTLFNTSTGMTLQLHESWINNSLARNTLNPPSDVLTFPQFGEMLTAKFERAFDFEVERDEAEEDGDKLVVYDSDPLHVKFENGKIRLILRVGLEQEGRDDVIKERRVEVPLKIVMGEDTIQLAISDDDLDRVRVLPLDSSDKRPIANRIIGDKIKNKVAERLAEQTFDRHLIYEADDEGKQIPITIAELHPVNGWLIVVVEPTDRFEPEATVVEEEAEIVIDDEGAKAEKVE
;
A
#
# COMPACT_ATOMS: atom_id res chain seq x y z
N MET A 1 -0.55 -80.50 65.49
CA MET A 1 -0.44 -81.22 64.21
C MET A 1 0.29 -80.31 63.22
N GLN A 2 1.47 -80.76 62.78
CA GLN A 2 2.31 -80.38 61.60
C GLN A 2 2.27 -78.90 61.15
N ARG A 3 3.28 -78.02 61.35
CA ARG A 3 4.75 -78.05 61.17
C ARG A 3 5.21 -78.31 59.72
N LEU A 4 5.72 -77.27 59.06
CA LEU A 4 7.02 -77.14 58.33
C LEU A 4 7.04 -75.79 57.56
N TRP A 5 7.87 -74.81 57.98
CA TRP A 5 9.22 -74.46 57.44
C TRP A 5 9.14 -73.69 56.10
N LYS A 6 9.90 -72.61 55.80
CA LYS A 6 10.95 -71.82 56.48
C LYS A 6 11.27 -70.61 55.58
N GLY A 7 11.77 -69.51 56.17
CA GLY A 7 12.52 -68.42 55.49
C GLY A 7 11.72 -67.11 55.39
N THR A 8 12.20 -65.94 55.82
CA THR A 8 13.57 -65.52 56.20
C THR A 8 13.51 -64.21 57.02
N LEU A 9 14.58 -63.99 57.80
CA LEU A 9 14.92 -62.95 58.79
C LEU A 9 14.54 -61.49 58.40
N SER A 10 13.96 -60.65 59.27
CA SER A 10 14.55 -59.91 60.44
C SER A 10 15.70 -58.97 60.02
N ALA A 11 15.79 -57.69 60.37
CA ALA A 11 15.01 -56.74 61.17
C ALA A 11 15.64 -55.33 60.96
N GLY A 12 14.99 -54.27 61.45
CA GLY A 12 15.68 -53.03 61.81
C GLY A 12 15.13 -51.77 61.17
N LEU A 13 14.08 -51.23 61.78
CA LEU A 13 13.61 -49.87 61.57
C LEU A 13 14.59 -48.91 62.26
N SER A 14 15.26 -48.05 61.51
CA SER A 14 15.90 -46.83 62.02
C SER A 14 15.83 -45.76 60.95
N LEU A 15 15.30 -44.59 61.34
CA LEU A 15 15.22 -43.35 60.56
C LEU A 15 16.55 -43.07 59.82
N MET A 16 16.47 -42.96 58.50
CA MET A 16 17.39 -42.14 57.72
C MET A 16 16.57 -41.20 56.86
N LEU A 17 16.87 -39.91 57.02
CA LEU A 17 16.59 -38.81 56.11
C LEU A 17 16.67 -39.29 54.67
N PHE A 18 15.62 -39.09 53.88
CA PHE A 18 15.72 -39.07 52.42
C PHE A 18 16.37 -37.75 52.02
N PRO A 19 17.59 -37.76 51.45
CA PRO A 19 18.11 -36.61 50.74
C PRO A 19 17.62 -36.67 49.30
N GLY A 20 17.25 -35.51 48.75
CA GLY A 20 17.02 -35.38 47.32
C GLY A 20 15.57 -35.58 46.91
N MET A 21 14.69 -34.76 47.47
CA MET A 21 13.65 -34.13 46.67
C MET A 21 14.38 -33.54 45.46
N VAL A 22 14.30 -34.21 44.30
CA VAL A 22 14.68 -33.59 43.03
C VAL A 22 13.81 -32.35 42.97
N ALA A 23 14.44 -31.18 43.11
CA ALA A 23 13.78 -29.92 42.85
C ALA A 23 13.07 -30.09 41.51
N ALA A 24 11.75 -29.93 41.50
CA ALA A 24 11.02 -29.82 40.26
C ALA A 24 11.80 -28.80 39.42
N GLN A 25 12.33 -29.23 38.28
CA GLN A 25 12.86 -28.30 37.30
C GLN A 25 11.78 -27.23 37.15
N GLU A 26 12.09 -25.99 37.53
CA GLU A 26 11.19 -24.86 37.33
C GLU A 26 10.72 -24.95 35.87
N ASN A 27 9.42 -24.82 35.61
CA ASN A 27 8.89 -24.93 34.25
C ASN A 27 9.48 -23.77 33.42
N VAL A 28 10.60 -24.00 32.72
CA VAL A 28 11.30 -22.97 31.91
C VAL A 28 10.74 -22.88 30.48
N GLY A 29 9.81 -23.76 30.07
CA GLY A 29 9.25 -23.83 28.71
C GLY A 29 7.84 -23.25 28.55
N LEU A 30 7.21 -23.38 27.39
CA LEU A 30 5.88 -22.81 27.07
C LEU A 30 4.69 -23.46 27.83
N ASN A 31 4.93 -24.54 28.58
CA ASN A 31 3.90 -25.35 29.23
C ASN A 31 2.97 -24.54 30.16
N GLY A 32 1.68 -24.51 29.86
CA GLY A 32 0.68 -23.79 30.67
C GLY A 32 0.61 -22.28 30.40
N LEU A 33 1.36 -21.75 29.43
CA LEU A 33 1.14 -20.38 28.92
C LEU A 33 0.03 -20.36 27.89
N LEU A 34 0.03 -21.34 26.98
CA LEU A 34 -0.93 -21.48 25.89
C LEU A 34 -2.25 -22.11 26.37
N PRO A 35 -3.39 -21.74 25.76
CA PRO A 35 -4.64 -22.48 25.97
C PRO A 35 -4.51 -23.92 25.47
N PHE A 36 -5.35 -24.81 26.01
CA PHE A 36 -5.37 -26.23 25.61
C PHE A 36 -6.01 -26.47 24.24
N GLU A 37 -6.58 -25.44 23.62
CA GLU A 37 -7.14 -25.48 22.28
C GLU A 37 -6.39 -24.46 21.42
N SER A 38 -5.93 -24.88 20.25
CA SER A 38 -5.31 -23.94 19.32
C SER A 38 -6.35 -22.98 18.74
N PRO A 39 -5.97 -21.72 18.48
CA PRO A 39 -6.82 -20.77 17.78
C PRO A 39 -7.46 -21.35 16.50
N GLU A 40 -8.66 -20.89 16.17
CA GLU A 40 -9.43 -21.37 15.00
C GLU A 40 -8.61 -21.29 13.69
N ARG A 41 -7.89 -20.19 13.48
CA ARG A 41 -7.00 -19.98 12.32
C ARG A 41 -5.87 -21.01 12.19
N ILE A 42 -5.44 -21.60 13.30
CA ILE A 42 -4.40 -22.65 13.33
C ILE A 42 -5.02 -24.04 13.17
N SER A 43 -6.17 -24.28 13.80
CA SER A 43 -6.84 -25.59 13.72
C SER A 43 -7.51 -25.84 12.35
N GLN A 44 -7.88 -24.78 11.62
CA GLN A 44 -8.54 -24.84 10.31
C GLN A 44 -7.59 -24.66 9.12
N ILE A 45 -6.28 -24.78 9.31
CA ILE A 45 -5.30 -24.68 8.23
C ILE A 45 -5.67 -25.63 7.07
N ASN A 46 -5.92 -25.06 5.88
CA ASN A 46 -6.33 -25.80 4.69
C ASN A 46 -5.13 -26.40 3.94
N VAL A 47 -4.52 -27.45 4.52
CA VAL A 47 -3.39 -28.16 3.88
C VAL A 47 -3.79 -28.77 2.54
N ALA A 48 -5.05 -29.22 2.41
CA ALA A 48 -5.55 -29.84 1.17
C ALA A 48 -5.62 -28.86 -0.02
N GLY A 49 -5.68 -27.56 0.24
CA GLY A 49 -5.64 -26.53 -0.81
C GLY A 49 -4.24 -26.24 -1.35
N LEU A 50 -3.18 -26.76 -0.70
CA LEU A 50 -1.81 -26.60 -1.17
C LEU A 50 -1.50 -27.51 -2.37
N PRO A 51 -0.54 -27.11 -3.23
CA PRO A 51 0.08 -28.00 -4.21
C PRO A 51 0.56 -29.31 -3.57
N GLU A 52 0.36 -30.45 -4.24
CA GLU A 52 0.64 -31.79 -3.68
C GLU A 52 2.07 -31.93 -3.12
N ASN A 53 3.05 -31.26 -3.75
CA ASN A 53 4.45 -31.26 -3.30
C ASN A 53 4.69 -30.47 -2.00
N LEU A 54 3.80 -29.54 -1.65
CA LEU A 54 3.90 -28.69 -0.46
C LEU A 54 3.00 -29.16 0.69
N GLN A 55 2.05 -30.06 0.44
CA GLN A 55 1.18 -30.64 1.47
C GLN A 55 1.93 -31.28 2.65
N PRO A 56 3.05 -32.02 2.45
CA PRO A 56 3.80 -32.58 3.58
C PRO A 56 4.37 -31.51 4.52
N ALA A 57 4.84 -30.38 3.97
CA ALA A 57 5.32 -29.26 4.77
C ALA A 57 4.16 -28.59 5.53
N GLY A 58 3.03 -28.36 4.86
CA GLY A 58 1.82 -27.83 5.50
C GLY A 58 1.32 -28.70 6.66
N GLU A 59 1.33 -30.02 6.50
CA GLU A 59 0.92 -30.95 7.56
C GLU A 59 1.88 -30.93 8.75
N LYS A 60 3.20 -30.86 8.49
CA LYS A 60 4.22 -30.75 9.54
C LYS A 60 4.06 -29.46 10.36
N LEU A 61 3.67 -28.35 9.73
CA LEU A 61 3.35 -27.10 10.45
C LEU A 61 2.13 -27.27 11.35
N ARG A 62 1.05 -27.83 10.81
CA ARG A 62 -0.20 -28.07 11.53
C ARG A 62 0.02 -28.97 12.75
N GLU A 63 0.71 -30.09 12.57
CA GLU A 63 1.01 -31.04 13.65
C GLU A 63 1.97 -30.45 14.70
N GLY A 64 3.01 -29.74 14.26
CA GLY A 64 3.97 -29.10 15.15
C GLY A 64 3.31 -28.07 16.05
N LEU A 65 2.51 -27.15 15.48
CA LEU A 65 1.76 -26.17 16.28
C LEU A 65 0.74 -26.84 17.20
N ALA A 66 -0.04 -27.79 16.70
CA ALA A 66 -1.01 -28.51 17.53
C ALA A 66 -0.36 -29.21 18.73
N SER A 67 0.87 -29.72 18.56
CA SER A 67 1.63 -30.36 19.64
C SER A 67 2.01 -29.36 20.75
N LEU A 68 2.35 -28.11 20.40
CA LEU A 68 2.66 -27.06 21.39
C LEU A 68 1.43 -26.60 22.19
N TYR A 69 0.24 -26.65 21.59
CA TYR A 69 -1.04 -26.34 22.25
C TYR A 69 -1.65 -27.53 22.99
N SER A 70 -1.07 -28.72 22.88
CA SER A 70 -1.66 -29.94 23.42
C SER A 70 -1.59 -30.01 24.94
N PHE A 71 -2.41 -30.90 25.53
CA PHE A 71 -2.35 -31.19 26.96
C PHE A 71 -1.06 -31.92 27.36
N GLU A 72 -0.40 -32.58 26.40
CA GLU A 72 0.91 -33.18 26.66
C GLU A 72 1.90 -32.03 26.86
N THR A 73 2.63 -32.04 27.97
CA THR A 73 3.61 -30.99 28.30
C THR A 73 4.99 -31.41 27.80
N PRO A 74 5.38 -31.08 26.55
CA PRO A 74 6.71 -31.41 26.05
C PRO A 74 7.78 -30.82 26.96
N SER A 75 8.89 -31.53 27.10
CA SER A 75 10.10 -31.01 27.71
C SER A 75 10.64 -29.81 26.91
N LEU A 76 11.50 -29.00 27.53
CA LEU A 76 12.12 -27.86 26.86
C LEU A 76 12.86 -28.27 25.57
N GLU A 77 13.58 -29.39 25.61
CA GLU A 77 14.31 -29.92 24.45
C GLU A 77 13.34 -30.35 23.33
N GLU A 78 12.22 -30.98 23.68
CA GLU A 78 11.17 -31.34 22.71
C GLU A 78 10.50 -30.11 22.10
N GLN A 79 10.23 -29.07 22.90
CA GLN A 79 9.69 -27.79 22.39
C GLN A 79 10.62 -27.14 21.36
N GLN A 80 11.92 -27.10 21.66
CA GLN A 80 12.94 -26.59 20.73
C GLN A 80 12.99 -27.40 19.43
N GLN A 81 12.90 -28.74 19.52
CA GLN A 81 12.87 -29.60 18.34
C GLN A 81 11.60 -29.39 17.50
N ILE A 82 10.44 -29.22 18.13
CA ILE A 82 9.18 -28.92 17.45
C ILE A 82 9.29 -27.59 16.70
N LEU A 83 9.76 -26.53 17.36
CA LEU A 83 9.97 -25.22 16.74
C LEU A 83 10.94 -25.29 15.56
N ALA A 84 12.08 -25.97 15.69
CA ALA A 84 13.01 -26.17 14.58
C ALA A 84 12.37 -26.95 13.40
N GLY A 85 11.48 -27.90 13.71
CA GLY A 85 10.69 -28.62 12.72
C GLY A 85 9.72 -27.72 11.94
N ILE A 86 9.04 -26.82 12.66
CA ILE A 86 8.14 -25.79 12.09
C ILE A 86 8.93 -24.82 11.21
N GLU A 87 10.06 -24.30 11.69
CA GLU A 87 10.91 -23.38 10.92
C GLU A 87 11.37 -23.99 9.59
N GLY A 88 11.80 -25.25 9.61
CA GLY A 88 12.17 -25.97 8.39
C GLY A 88 11.02 -26.13 7.40
N ALA A 89 9.81 -26.41 7.89
CA ALA A 89 8.63 -26.54 7.05
C ALA A 89 8.17 -25.19 6.48
N LEU A 90 8.23 -24.11 7.27
CA LEU A 90 7.98 -22.75 6.79
C LEU A 90 8.94 -22.42 5.64
N LYS A 91 10.22 -22.73 5.81
CA LYS A 91 11.22 -22.52 4.76
C LYS A 91 10.90 -23.29 3.47
N GLU A 92 10.51 -24.55 3.57
CA GLU A 92 10.09 -25.35 2.40
C GLU A 92 8.88 -24.73 1.68
N LEU A 93 7.92 -24.17 2.42
CA LEU A 93 6.80 -23.44 1.84
C LEU A 93 7.23 -22.14 1.14
N TYR A 94 8.12 -21.35 1.77
CA TYR A 94 8.65 -20.13 1.17
C TYR A 94 9.38 -20.41 -0.14
N ASP A 95 10.28 -21.39 -0.14
CA ASP A 95 11.03 -21.79 -1.33
C ASP A 95 10.09 -22.32 -2.45
N GLY A 96 8.88 -22.76 -2.07
CA GLY A 96 7.83 -23.22 -2.97
C GLY A 96 6.94 -22.11 -3.55
N LEU A 97 6.90 -20.90 -2.98
CA LEU A 97 5.98 -19.83 -3.40
C LEU A 97 6.14 -19.48 -4.88
N ASP A 98 7.37 -19.38 -5.37
CA ASP A 98 7.69 -19.05 -6.77
C ASP A 98 7.28 -20.14 -7.77
N THR A 99 6.93 -21.33 -7.27
CA THR A 99 6.55 -22.48 -8.10
C THR A 99 5.04 -22.68 -8.21
N VAL A 100 4.26 -21.90 -7.47
CA VAL A 100 2.80 -22.04 -7.44
C VAL A 100 2.19 -21.37 -8.66
N GLU A 101 1.40 -22.13 -9.42
CA GLU A 101 0.64 -21.61 -10.55
C GLU A 101 -0.82 -21.36 -10.11
N GLY A 102 -1.28 -20.12 -10.26
CA GLY A 102 -2.67 -19.72 -10.03
C GLY A 102 -2.92 -19.04 -8.68
N SER A 103 -3.74 -17.98 -8.72
CA SER A 103 -4.01 -17.09 -7.59
C SER A 103 -4.59 -17.82 -6.37
N ALA A 104 -5.51 -18.75 -6.54
CA ALA A 104 -6.16 -19.43 -5.41
C ALA A 104 -5.20 -20.30 -4.58
N GLN A 105 -4.24 -20.98 -5.23
CA GLN A 105 -3.23 -21.77 -4.52
C GLN A 105 -2.21 -20.86 -3.83
N LEU A 106 -1.84 -19.76 -4.48
CA LEU A 106 -0.95 -18.75 -3.90
C LEU A 106 -1.57 -18.08 -2.67
N GLU A 107 -2.84 -17.69 -2.75
CA GLU A 107 -3.61 -17.15 -1.62
C GLU A 107 -3.64 -18.14 -0.44
N THR A 108 -3.95 -19.42 -0.72
CA THR A 108 -3.96 -20.46 0.32
C THR A 108 -2.60 -20.60 1.00
N LEU A 109 -1.52 -20.52 0.21
CA LEU A 109 -0.16 -20.65 0.72
C LEU A 109 0.26 -19.42 1.54
N VAL A 110 -0.07 -18.20 1.09
CA VAL A 110 0.20 -16.95 1.82
C VAL A 110 -0.59 -16.88 3.13
N GLU A 111 -1.86 -17.29 3.11
CA GLU A 111 -2.70 -17.38 4.30
C GLU A 111 -2.10 -18.35 5.33
N LEU A 112 -1.70 -19.53 4.88
CA LEU A 112 -1.12 -20.56 5.74
C LEU A 112 0.23 -20.12 6.32
N GLU A 113 1.11 -19.55 5.48
CA GLU A 113 2.41 -19.03 5.90
C GLU A 113 2.25 -17.93 6.95
N GLY A 114 1.46 -16.90 6.65
CA GLY A 114 1.32 -15.74 7.53
C GLY A 114 0.75 -16.07 8.90
N ASN A 115 -0.31 -16.91 8.93
CA ASN A 115 -0.92 -17.36 10.19
C ASN A 115 0.06 -18.18 11.05
N VAL A 116 0.83 -19.07 10.42
CA VAL A 116 1.77 -19.95 11.15
C VAL A 116 3.03 -19.21 11.56
N LYS A 117 3.63 -18.39 10.68
CA LYS A 117 4.88 -17.68 10.92
C LYS A 117 4.76 -16.71 12.10
N ARG A 118 3.68 -15.93 12.12
CA ARG A 118 3.36 -15.00 13.19
C ARG A 118 3.32 -15.70 14.55
N ARG A 119 2.62 -16.85 14.60
CA ARG A 119 2.52 -17.63 15.83
C ARG A 119 3.86 -18.26 16.23
N PHE A 120 4.55 -18.86 15.27
CA PHE A 120 5.87 -19.46 15.47
C PHE A 120 6.86 -18.45 16.07
N ASP A 121 6.97 -17.26 15.48
CA ASP A 121 7.90 -16.22 15.93
C ASP A 121 7.61 -15.79 17.36
N LEU A 122 6.33 -15.62 17.70
CA LEU A 122 5.91 -15.26 19.05
C LEU A 122 6.28 -16.34 20.07
N LEU A 123 5.98 -17.61 19.78
CA LEU A 123 6.31 -18.73 20.67
C LEU A 123 7.83 -18.91 20.81
N ALA A 124 8.59 -18.75 19.72
CA ALA A 124 10.04 -18.81 19.74
C ALA A 124 10.65 -17.67 20.57
N ALA A 125 10.14 -16.44 20.42
CA ALA A 125 10.59 -15.29 21.22
C ALA A 125 10.25 -15.45 22.70
N MET A 126 9.05 -15.93 23.04
CA MET A 126 8.66 -16.22 24.43
C MET A 126 9.57 -17.28 25.05
N LEU A 127 9.85 -18.38 24.34
CA LEU A 127 10.75 -19.43 24.80
C LEU A 127 12.17 -18.88 25.05
N TYR A 128 12.68 -18.10 24.10
CA TYR A 128 13.97 -17.43 24.24
C TYR A 128 14.03 -16.52 25.48
N THR A 129 13.00 -15.70 25.70
CA THR A 129 12.92 -14.81 26.86
C THR A 129 12.84 -15.59 28.18
N LEU A 130 12.11 -16.70 28.23
CA LEU A 130 12.07 -17.58 29.41
C LEU A 130 13.42 -18.23 29.72
N GLU A 131 14.15 -18.69 28.70
CA GLU A 131 15.48 -19.28 28.86
C GLU A 131 16.51 -18.27 29.39
N LYS A 132 16.32 -16.98 29.10
CA LYS A 132 17.18 -15.87 29.55
C LYS A 132 16.74 -15.23 30.86
N ALA A 133 15.61 -15.67 31.41
CA ALA A 133 15.03 -15.08 32.61
C ALA A 133 15.98 -15.19 33.83
N PRO A 134 16.12 -14.13 34.64
CA PRO A 134 16.86 -14.20 35.89
C PRO A 134 16.30 -15.26 36.85
N GLU A 135 17.17 -15.96 37.57
CA GLU A 135 16.77 -16.93 38.60
C GLU A 135 15.81 -16.29 39.62
N GLY A 136 14.70 -16.99 39.92
CA GLY A 136 13.68 -16.52 40.87
C GLY A 136 12.65 -15.53 40.32
N GLN A 137 12.74 -15.10 39.05
CA GLN A 137 11.72 -14.27 38.39
C GLN A 137 10.83 -15.02 37.39
N GLN A 138 11.11 -16.30 37.16
CA GLN A 138 10.46 -17.11 36.13
C GLN A 138 8.93 -17.14 36.29
N GLU A 139 8.39 -17.34 37.49
CA GLU A 139 6.93 -17.42 37.70
C GLU A 139 6.20 -16.09 37.41
N ALA A 140 6.81 -14.97 37.81
CA ALA A 140 6.27 -13.65 37.52
C ALA A 140 6.32 -13.37 36.02
N LEU A 141 7.44 -13.69 35.36
CA LEU A 141 7.61 -13.53 33.92
C LEU A 141 6.59 -14.37 33.13
N ARG A 142 6.38 -15.62 33.54
CA ARG A 142 5.36 -16.51 32.98
C ARG A 142 3.96 -15.93 33.06
N THR A 143 3.63 -15.31 34.20
CA THR A 143 2.32 -14.68 34.40
C THR A 143 2.09 -13.53 33.42
N GLU A 144 3.09 -12.67 33.23
CA GLU A 144 3.00 -11.55 32.30
C GLU A 144 3.02 -12.00 30.83
N LEU A 145 3.85 -12.98 30.48
CA LEU A 145 3.86 -13.61 29.15
C LEU A 145 2.53 -14.30 28.83
N LYS A 146 1.90 -14.92 29.83
CA LYS A 146 0.55 -15.46 29.68
C LYS A 146 -0.47 -14.35 29.40
N GLY A 147 -0.42 -13.25 30.16
CA GLY A 147 -1.29 -12.10 29.90
C GLY A 147 -1.10 -11.51 28.50
N LEU A 148 0.15 -11.46 28.01
CA LEU A 148 0.46 -11.00 26.66
C LEU A 148 -0.13 -11.92 25.58
N ILE A 149 0.11 -13.24 25.66
CA ILE A 149 -0.41 -14.18 24.66
C ILE A 149 -1.94 -14.25 24.68
N ASP A 150 -2.56 -14.19 25.86
CA ASP A 150 -4.02 -14.17 25.99
C ASP A 150 -4.61 -12.89 25.34
N ALA A 151 -3.95 -11.74 25.48
CA ALA A 151 -4.36 -10.49 24.84
C ALA A 151 -4.19 -10.52 23.32
N ILE A 152 -3.08 -11.06 22.82
CA ILE A 152 -2.84 -11.24 21.39
C ILE A 152 -3.87 -12.20 20.77
N GLU A 153 -4.14 -13.32 21.44
CA GLU A 153 -5.14 -14.27 20.98
C GLU A 153 -6.55 -13.66 21.00
N ALA A 154 -6.89 -12.85 22.00
CA ALA A 154 -8.15 -12.13 22.02
C ALA A 154 -8.27 -11.15 20.84
N TYR A 155 -7.19 -10.41 20.53
CA TYR A 155 -7.13 -9.53 19.36
C TYR A 155 -7.33 -10.31 18.05
N GLU A 156 -6.63 -11.43 17.87
CA GLU A 156 -6.73 -12.24 16.66
C GLU A 156 -8.07 -12.98 16.53
N ALA A 157 -8.71 -13.34 17.64
CA ALA A 157 -9.95 -14.14 17.68
C ALA A 157 -11.23 -13.30 17.50
N ASP A 158 -11.13 -12.05 17.03
CA ASP A 158 -12.29 -11.17 16.80
C ASP A 158 -13.06 -10.81 18.07
N ALA A 159 -12.38 -10.73 19.22
CA ALA A 159 -13.06 -10.32 20.44
C ALA A 159 -13.44 -8.84 20.31
N LEU A 160 -14.73 -8.56 20.09
CA LEU A 160 -15.31 -7.21 20.05
C LEU A 160 -15.23 -6.48 21.43
N ASP A 161 -14.38 -6.96 22.35
CA ASP A 161 -14.28 -6.54 23.75
C ASP A 161 -13.11 -5.56 23.99
N GLY A 162 -12.71 -4.85 22.93
CA GLY A 162 -12.35 -3.42 22.96
C GLY A 162 -11.03 -2.96 23.59
N ASN A 163 -10.27 -3.79 24.31
CA ASN A 163 -9.03 -3.33 24.97
C ASN A 163 -7.81 -4.25 24.76
N ALA A 164 -7.90 -5.26 23.90
CA ALA A 164 -6.83 -6.26 23.74
C ALA A 164 -5.49 -5.61 23.30
N ASP A 165 -5.59 -4.62 22.42
CA ASP A 165 -4.52 -3.76 21.93
C ASP A 165 -3.85 -2.91 23.04
N GLU A 166 -4.65 -2.35 23.95
CA GLU A 166 -4.16 -1.65 25.14
C GLU A 166 -3.44 -2.60 26.10
N VAL A 167 -4.01 -3.77 26.35
CA VAL A 167 -3.42 -4.80 27.22
C VAL A 167 -2.09 -5.30 26.66
N VAL A 168 -1.95 -5.47 25.35
CA VAL A 168 -0.66 -5.83 24.72
C VAL A 168 0.43 -4.82 25.09
N ARG A 169 0.16 -3.52 24.99
CA ARG A 169 1.14 -2.48 25.38
C ARG A 169 1.44 -2.48 26.86
N GLU A 170 0.43 -2.60 27.71
CA GLU A 170 0.61 -2.67 29.17
C GLU A 170 1.53 -3.85 29.54
N LYS A 171 1.26 -5.03 28.98
CA LYS A 171 2.04 -6.24 29.24
C LYS A 171 3.48 -6.11 28.76
N LEU A 172 3.70 -5.54 27.57
CA LEU A 172 5.06 -5.30 27.08
C LEU A 172 5.83 -4.34 27.98
N ALA A 173 5.21 -3.25 28.45
CA ALA A 173 5.86 -2.32 29.36
C ALA A 173 6.30 -3.01 30.67
N VAL A 174 5.43 -3.82 31.27
CA VAL A 174 5.75 -4.59 32.48
C VAL A 174 6.87 -5.60 32.21
N LEU A 175 6.82 -6.32 31.08
CA LEU A 175 7.84 -7.31 30.73
C LEU A 175 9.23 -6.67 30.53
N SER A 176 9.30 -5.49 29.89
CA SER A 176 10.57 -4.79 29.63
C SER A 176 11.24 -4.27 30.91
N ASP A 177 10.47 -4.06 32.00
CA ASP A 177 11.03 -3.75 33.33
C ASP A 177 11.61 -4.99 34.05
N MET A 178 11.22 -6.21 33.63
CA MET A 178 11.62 -7.47 34.26
C MET A 178 12.83 -8.13 33.61
N THR A 179 12.90 -8.12 32.27
CA THR A 179 13.93 -8.85 31.53
C THR A 179 14.20 -8.22 30.16
N ASP A 180 15.16 -8.78 29.42
CA ASP A 180 15.38 -8.41 28.02
C ASP A 180 14.24 -8.97 27.15
N THR A 181 13.38 -8.07 26.69
CA THR A 181 12.23 -8.36 25.84
C THR A 181 12.49 -8.08 24.37
N SER A 182 13.74 -7.76 23.97
CA SER A 182 14.06 -7.37 22.60
C SER A 182 13.58 -8.36 21.52
N ALA A 183 13.62 -9.66 21.81
CA ALA A 183 13.07 -10.70 20.95
C ALA A 183 11.55 -10.55 20.77
N ILE A 184 10.80 -10.41 21.87
CA ILE A 184 9.33 -10.26 21.86
C ILE A 184 8.94 -8.93 21.23
N GLU A 185 9.57 -7.83 21.62
CA GLU A 185 9.33 -6.50 21.04
C GLU A 185 9.60 -6.50 19.53
N SER A 186 10.60 -7.24 19.07
CA SER A 186 10.86 -7.40 17.63
C SER A 186 9.74 -8.13 16.92
N VAL A 187 9.22 -9.22 17.48
CA VAL A 187 8.07 -9.94 16.91
C VAL A 187 6.83 -9.08 16.90
N ILE A 188 6.52 -8.39 18.01
CA ILE A 188 5.38 -7.48 18.10
C ILE A 188 5.50 -6.37 17.04
N ARG A 189 6.68 -5.78 16.89
CA ARG A 189 6.93 -4.75 15.88
C ARG A 189 6.69 -5.25 14.46
N ILE A 190 7.13 -6.47 14.13
CA ILE A 190 7.01 -7.04 12.78
C ILE A 190 5.56 -7.39 12.45
N HIS A 191 4.83 -7.98 13.40
CA HIS A 191 3.54 -8.62 13.16
C HIS A 191 2.31 -7.85 13.65
N TYR A 192 2.50 -6.84 14.50
CA TYR A 192 1.39 -6.10 15.12
C TYR A 192 1.58 -4.59 15.14
N TYR A 193 2.77 -4.03 14.85
CA TYR A 193 2.96 -2.56 14.74
C TYR A 193 3.43 -2.11 13.34
N ASN A 194 3.25 -2.94 12.32
CA ASN A 194 3.71 -2.63 10.98
C ASN A 194 2.80 -1.59 10.29
N PHE A 195 3.29 -1.04 9.18
CA PHE A 195 2.52 -0.17 8.28
C PHE A 195 1.33 -0.92 7.71
N ASN A 196 0.14 -0.32 7.74
CA ASN A 196 -1.13 -0.93 7.37
C ASN A 196 -1.71 -0.44 6.03
N VAL A 197 -1.00 0.46 5.35
CA VAL A 197 -1.17 0.76 3.92
C VAL A 197 0.19 0.66 3.26
N ARG A 198 0.27 0.00 2.10
CA ARG A 198 1.49 -0.04 1.29
C ARG A 198 1.15 0.14 -0.18
N THR A 199 1.97 0.90 -0.89
CA THR A 199 1.84 1.07 -2.33
C THR A 199 3.17 0.70 -2.99
N PHE A 200 3.08 -0.08 -4.05
CA PHE A 200 4.20 -0.45 -4.90
C PHE A 200 3.87 0.06 -6.30
N VAL A 201 4.74 0.88 -6.88
CA VAL A 201 4.57 1.43 -8.22
C VAL A 201 5.77 0.99 -9.04
N SER A 202 5.55 0.19 -10.06
CA SER A 202 6.64 -0.21 -10.97
C SER A 202 7.12 0.98 -11.79
N GLU A 203 8.40 0.99 -12.17
CA GLU A 203 8.96 2.02 -13.05
C GLU A 203 8.24 2.02 -14.41
N ALA A 204 7.85 0.86 -14.91
CA ALA A 204 7.07 0.74 -16.14
C ALA A 204 5.71 1.46 -16.03
N PHE A 205 5.02 1.34 -14.89
CA PHE A 205 3.77 2.06 -14.65
C PHE A 205 4.00 3.56 -14.47
N ALA A 206 5.04 3.96 -13.73
CA ALA A 206 5.38 5.36 -13.56
C ALA A 206 5.75 6.01 -14.90
N GLU A 207 6.50 5.33 -15.75
CA GLU A 207 6.83 5.77 -17.11
C GLU A 207 5.56 5.83 -17.97
N TYR A 208 4.67 4.85 -17.91
CA TYR A 208 3.39 4.90 -18.60
C TYR A 208 2.56 6.14 -18.20
N ALA A 209 2.47 6.41 -16.90
CA ALA A 209 1.76 7.54 -16.33
C ALA A 209 2.41 8.89 -16.68
N PHE A 210 3.74 8.97 -16.65
CA PHE A 210 4.49 10.22 -16.75
C PHE A 210 4.94 10.56 -18.18
N ASN A 211 5.15 9.56 -19.04
CA ASN A 211 5.73 9.76 -20.36
C ASN A 211 4.87 10.68 -21.22
N GLU A 212 5.51 11.69 -21.79
CA GLU A 212 4.86 12.69 -22.63
C GLU A 212 5.73 13.03 -23.83
N CYS A 213 5.13 13.13 -25.02
CA CYS A 213 5.81 13.59 -26.23
C CYS A 213 5.16 14.86 -26.76
N ARG A 214 5.89 15.97 -26.70
CA ARG A 214 5.44 17.30 -27.16
C ARG A 214 6.05 17.66 -28.52
N ARG A 215 5.30 18.45 -29.29
CA ARG A 215 5.77 19.04 -30.54
C ARG A 215 5.36 20.50 -30.63
N GLU A 216 6.35 21.38 -30.59
CA GLU A 216 6.15 22.83 -30.64
C GLU A 216 6.69 23.42 -31.95
N CYS A 217 5.96 24.36 -32.56
CA CYS A 217 6.43 25.14 -33.71
C CYS A 217 6.46 26.63 -33.35
N GLY A 218 7.44 27.38 -33.86
CA GLY A 218 7.48 28.82 -33.59
C GLY A 218 8.45 29.61 -34.45
N PRO A 219 8.35 30.95 -34.42
CA PRO A 219 9.27 31.83 -35.13
C PRO A 219 10.64 31.88 -34.45
N VAL A 220 11.69 32.08 -35.24
CA VAL A 220 13.03 32.45 -34.77
C VAL A 220 13.25 33.92 -35.07
N CYS A 221 13.55 34.73 -34.06
CA CYS A 221 13.90 36.14 -34.17
C CYS A 221 15.08 36.44 -33.22
N ASP A 222 16.29 36.55 -33.76
CA ASP A 222 17.50 36.76 -32.94
C ASP A 222 18.49 37.72 -33.63
N PHE A 223 19.51 38.13 -32.89
CA PHE A 223 20.66 38.89 -33.36
C PHE A 223 21.95 38.13 -33.04
N ILE A 224 22.56 37.50 -34.05
CA ILE A 224 23.70 36.60 -33.90
C ILE A 224 24.87 37.15 -34.71
N LEU A 225 26.01 37.41 -34.07
CA LEU A 225 27.26 37.85 -34.72
C LEU A 225 27.08 39.06 -35.66
N GLY A 226 26.20 40.00 -35.31
CA GLY A 226 25.90 41.19 -36.13
C GLY A 226 24.85 40.97 -37.21
N ALA A 227 24.31 39.76 -37.36
CA ALA A 227 23.24 39.43 -38.29
C ALA A 227 21.87 39.43 -37.59
N ARG A 228 20.87 40.05 -38.21
CA ARG A 228 19.47 39.88 -37.83
C ARG A 228 18.98 38.55 -38.39
N VAL A 229 18.74 37.58 -37.51
CA VAL A 229 18.32 36.21 -37.85
C VAL A 229 16.81 36.09 -37.72
N ARG A 230 16.16 35.65 -38.81
CA ARG A 230 14.72 35.34 -38.83
C ARG A 230 14.47 33.96 -39.42
N GLY A 231 13.45 33.25 -38.97
CA GLY A 231 13.15 31.92 -39.48
C GLY A 231 12.01 31.23 -38.75
N THR A 232 11.94 29.92 -38.93
CA THR A 232 11.02 29.04 -38.21
C THR A 232 11.80 27.91 -37.55
N GLN A 233 11.29 27.41 -36.43
CA GLN A 233 11.80 26.25 -35.73
C GLN A 233 10.67 25.29 -35.38
N ARG A 234 11.02 24.01 -35.26
CA ARG A 234 10.16 22.94 -34.77
C ARG A 234 10.93 22.12 -33.75
N THR A 235 10.38 22.00 -32.54
CA THR A 235 10.92 21.23 -31.45
C THR A 235 10.08 19.99 -31.25
N GLN A 236 10.72 18.85 -31.05
CA GLN A 236 10.10 17.63 -30.56
C GLN A 236 10.84 17.23 -29.28
N SER A 237 10.11 16.99 -28.19
CA SER A 237 10.68 16.56 -26.92
C SER A 237 9.89 15.40 -26.33
N GLY A 238 10.57 14.57 -25.56
CA GLY A 238 9.99 13.53 -24.71
C GLY A 238 10.47 13.74 -23.28
N VAL A 239 9.59 13.50 -22.32
CA VAL A 239 9.90 13.48 -20.90
C VAL A 239 9.67 12.06 -20.37
N SER A 240 10.60 11.56 -19.57
CA SER A 240 10.56 10.23 -18.96
C SER A 240 10.97 10.28 -17.49
N ILE A 241 10.59 9.26 -16.73
CA ILE A 241 11.00 9.03 -15.34
C ILE A 241 11.98 7.84 -15.26
N ASP A 242 12.83 7.82 -14.24
CA ASP A 242 13.85 6.79 -14.00
C ASP A 242 14.11 6.72 -12.49
N PHE A 243 13.85 5.57 -11.86
CA PHE A 243 13.99 5.42 -10.42
C PHE A 243 15.47 5.30 -10.02
N ILE A 244 15.80 5.88 -8.87
CA ILE A 244 17.16 5.87 -8.32
C ILE A 244 17.11 5.11 -7.00
N PRO A 245 17.86 4.01 -6.84
CA PRO A 245 17.86 3.25 -5.60
C PRO A 245 18.22 4.09 -4.37
N SER A 246 17.39 4.01 -3.33
CA SER A 246 17.54 4.76 -2.09
C SER A 246 16.66 4.16 -0.99
N ASP A 247 17.28 3.74 0.11
CA ASP A 247 16.59 3.09 1.25
C ASP A 247 15.98 4.09 2.25
N GLU A 248 16.44 5.34 2.26
CA GLU A 248 16.03 6.38 3.22
C GLU A 248 14.89 7.27 2.72
N ASP A 249 14.79 7.42 1.40
CA ASP A 249 13.80 8.28 0.74
C ASP A 249 13.63 7.80 -0.70
N ALA A 250 12.46 8.05 -1.30
CA ALA A 250 12.23 7.76 -2.71
C ALA A 250 12.93 8.79 -3.59
N LYS A 251 13.71 8.32 -4.56
CA LYS A 251 14.44 9.18 -5.52
C LYS A 251 14.14 8.75 -6.94
N PHE A 252 13.95 9.73 -7.80
CA PHE A 252 13.79 9.49 -9.22
C PHE A 252 14.29 10.68 -10.02
N SER A 253 14.60 10.43 -11.28
CA SER A 253 15.00 11.47 -12.20
C SER A 253 14.00 11.67 -13.32
N ILE A 254 13.63 12.93 -13.50
CA ILE A 254 12.88 13.37 -14.66
C ILE A 254 13.89 13.73 -15.74
N ASN A 255 13.82 13.03 -16.86
CA ASN A 255 14.72 13.19 -17.99
C ASN A 255 13.96 13.82 -19.15
N ILE A 256 14.53 14.85 -19.76
CA ILE A 256 13.99 15.46 -20.98
C ILE A 256 14.96 15.23 -22.12
N ASN A 257 14.47 14.73 -23.25
CA ASN A 257 15.24 14.56 -24.47
C ASN A 257 14.52 15.22 -25.63
N GLY A 258 15.23 15.97 -26.47
CA GLY A 258 14.57 16.65 -27.58
C GLY A 258 15.47 17.00 -28.75
N ASN A 259 14.81 17.33 -29.85
CA ASN A 259 15.42 17.77 -31.09
C ASN A 259 14.70 19.01 -31.62
N THR A 260 15.46 20.08 -31.86
CA THR A 260 15.01 21.31 -32.51
C THR A 260 15.58 21.41 -33.91
N LYS A 261 14.70 21.43 -34.92
CA LYS A 261 15.06 21.74 -36.30
C LYS A 261 14.72 23.18 -36.61
N SER A 262 15.61 23.89 -37.30
CA SER A 262 15.37 25.30 -37.65
C SER A 262 15.78 25.61 -39.10
N ASN A 263 15.04 26.54 -39.70
CA ASN A 263 15.34 27.13 -41.00
C ASN A 263 15.43 28.64 -40.83
N THR A 264 16.64 29.19 -40.94
CA THR A 264 16.88 30.60 -40.62
C THR A 264 17.61 31.34 -41.74
N ARG A 265 17.33 32.63 -41.84
CA ARG A 265 18.07 33.59 -42.67
C ARG A 265 18.68 34.67 -41.79
N GLY A 266 19.99 34.82 -41.83
CA GLY A 266 20.74 35.87 -41.14
C GLY A 266 21.11 36.99 -42.10
N VAL A 267 20.67 38.22 -41.84
CA VAL A 267 20.97 39.39 -42.70
C VAL A 267 21.93 40.33 -42.00
N THR A 268 23.03 40.67 -42.69
CA THR A 268 23.99 41.73 -42.32
C THR A 268 24.05 42.79 -43.42
N ASP A 269 24.77 43.90 -43.20
CA ASP A 269 25.03 44.89 -44.25
C ASP A 269 25.81 44.32 -45.44
N GLN A 270 26.52 43.21 -45.25
CA GLN A 270 27.46 42.65 -46.23
C GLN A 270 26.92 41.41 -46.94
N ALA A 271 26.14 40.57 -46.25
CA ALA A 271 25.66 39.30 -46.78
C ALA A 271 24.38 38.79 -46.07
N THR A 272 23.63 37.95 -46.79
CA THR A 272 22.51 37.15 -46.30
C THR A 272 22.92 35.68 -46.29
N VAL A 273 22.85 35.03 -45.13
CA VAL A 273 23.23 33.62 -44.93
C VAL A 273 21.98 32.80 -44.65
N PHE A 274 21.83 31.66 -45.29
CA PHE A 274 20.76 30.69 -45.05
C PHE A 274 21.34 29.50 -44.30
N THR A 275 20.76 29.20 -43.13
CA THR A 275 21.26 28.14 -42.24
C THR A 275 20.13 27.20 -41.87
N TYR A 276 20.42 25.91 -41.96
CA TYR A 276 19.60 24.84 -41.39
C TYR A 276 20.24 24.38 -40.08
N GLY A 277 19.47 24.35 -39.01
CA GLY A 277 19.90 23.85 -37.71
C GLY A 277 19.21 22.53 -37.36
N ASN A 278 19.96 21.59 -36.78
CA ASN A 278 19.45 20.37 -36.16
C ASN A 278 20.13 20.21 -34.79
N HIS A 279 19.41 20.53 -33.72
CA HIS A 279 19.98 20.68 -32.39
C HIS A 279 19.36 19.68 -31.44
N TYR A 280 20.19 18.88 -30.78
CA TYR A 280 19.75 17.93 -29.79
C TYR A 280 19.97 18.50 -28.39
N PHE A 281 19.06 18.26 -27.48
CA PHE A 281 19.24 18.58 -26.08
C PHE A 281 18.80 17.41 -25.19
N SER A 282 19.47 17.29 -24.06
CA SER A 282 19.10 16.34 -23.01
C SER A 282 19.29 17.00 -21.66
N GLY A 283 18.36 16.75 -20.74
CA GLY A 283 18.36 17.32 -19.41
C GLY A 283 17.86 16.34 -18.38
N LYS A 284 18.20 16.63 -17.13
CA LYS A 284 17.83 15.81 -15.97
C LYS A 284 17.55 16.70 -14.77
N LYS A 285 16.49 16.38 -14.04
CA LYS A 285 16.18 16.92 -12.71
C LYS A 285 15.93 15.75 -11.76
N ILE A 286 16.48 15.80 -10.56
CA ILE A 286 16.29 14.76 -9.54
C ILE A 286 15.23 15.25 -8.57
N ILE A 287 14.27 14.39 -8.27
CA ILE A 287 13.23 14.57 -7.28
C ILE A 287 13.47 13.58 -6.16
N LYS A 288 13.20 14.01 -4.94
CA LYS A 288 13.23 13.22 -3.71
C LYS A 288 11.87 13.33 -3.04
N TYR A 289 11.36 12.24 -2.51
CA TYR A 289 10.17 12.17 -1.67
C TYR A 289 10.50 11.38 -0.40
N ASP A 290 10.37 12.01 0.76
CA ASP A 290 10.69 11.38 2.05
C ASP A 290 9.49 10.67 2.71
N GLY A 291 8.33 10.66 2.05
CA GLY A 291 7.07 10.19 2.62
C GLY A 291 6.14 11.32 3.04
N GLU A 292 6.64 12.56 3.15
CA GLU A 292 5.85 13.72 3.51
C GLU A 292 5.96 14.87 2.50
N GLU A 293 7.15 15.15 1.97
CA GLU A 293 7.38 16.30 1.09
C GLU A 293 8.20 15.88 -0.14
N PHE A 294 7.73 16.30 -1.32
CA PHE A 294 8.55 16.30 -2.53
C PHE A 294 9.52 17.47 -2.49
N SER A 295 10.81 17.16 -2.66
CA SER A 295 11.89 18.11 -2.79
C SER A 295 12.67 17.84 -4.08
N TRP A 296 13.36 18.85 -4.61
CA TRP A 296 14.02 18.73 -5.90
C TRP A 296 15.39 19.39 -5.94
N TYR A 297 16.26 18.81 -6.78
CA TYR A 297 17.57 19.36 -7.08
C TYR A 297 17.51 20.28 -8.30
N ARG A 298 18.58 21.07 -8.50
CA ARG A 298 18.70 21.91 -9.70
C ARG A 298 18.72 21.05 -10.96
N ALA A 299 17.90 21.43 -11.94
CA ALA A 299 17.96 20.84 -13.27
C ALA A 299 19.31 21.12 -13.97
N SER A 300 19.72 20.20 -14.83
CA SER A 300 20.84 20.37 -15.75
C SER A 300 20.41 20.12 -17.20
N LEU A 301 21.04 20.81 -18.16
CA LEU A 301 20.72 20.68 -19.59
C LEU A 301 21.98 20.75 -20.46
N GLY A 302 22.24 19.64 -21.14
CA GLY A 302 23.19 19.52 -22.24
C GLY A 302 22.54 19.91 -23.57
N VAL A 303 23.30 20.61 -24.42
CA VAL A 303 22.84 21.00 -25.76
C VAL A 303 23.96 20.73 -26.76
N ASN A 304 23.62 19.97 -27.81
CA ASN A 304 24.48 19.68 -28.95
C ASN A 304 23.88 20.33 -30.20
N THR A 305 24.51 21.41 -30.67
CA THR A 305 24.05 22.16 -31.84
C THR A 305 24.81 21.74 -33.09
N ASN A 306 24.08 21.35 -34.14
CA ASN A 306 24.63 21.20 -35.47
C ASN A 306 24.00 22.21 -36.43
N ASN A 307 24.80 23.12 -36.97
CA ASN A 307 24.38 24.09 -37.98
C ASN A 307 25.03 23.76 -39.33
N THR A 308 24.22 23.78 -40.39
CA THR A 308 24.68 23.66 -41.77
C THR A 308 24.35 24.94 -42.53
N VAL A 309 25.39 25.63 -43.01
CA VAL A 309 25.23 26.76 -43.94
C VAL A 309 24.79 26.19 -45.29
N MET A 310 23.57 26.53 -45.70
CA MET A 310 22.98 26.04 -46.94
C MET A 310 23.38 26.92 -48.13
N ASP A 311 23.40 28.23 -47.92
CA ASP A 311 23.69 29.22 -48.96
C ASP A 311 24.13 30.55 -48.32
N ALA A 312 24.89 31.36 -49.06
CA ALA A 312 25.28 32.69 -48.63
C ALA A 312 25.38 33.64 -49.82
N LYS A 313 24.69 34.79 -49.73
CA LYS A 313 24.56 35.78 -50.80
C LYS A 313 25.11 37.12 -50.35
N LEU A 314 25.93 37.75 -51.17
CA LEU A 314 26.43 39.09 -50.88
C LEU A 314 25.32 40.16 -51.08
N ASN A 315 25.20 41.11 -50.15
CA ASN A 315 24.18 42.18 -50.22
C ASN A 315 24.64 43.41 -51.06
N ARG A 316 25.82 43.34 -51.72
CA ARG A 316 26.37 44.43 -52.56
C ARG A 316 25.92 44.37 -54.02
N ARG A 317 25.74 45.54 -54.64
CA ARG A 317 25.36 45.68 -56.06
C ARG A 317 26.61 45.87 -56.95
N GLY A 318 26.95 44.85 -57.77
CA GLY A 318 28.00 44.92 -58.81
C GLY A 318 28.30 43.54 -59.46
N LEU A 319 28.55 43.50 -60.77
CA LEU A 319 28.79 42.26 -61.55
C LEU A 319 29.98 41.43 -61.05
N ILE A 320 31.11 42.08 -60.74
CA ILE A 320 32.34 41.44 -60.25
C ILE A 320 32.20 40.95 -58.80
N ALA A 321 31.45 41.69 -57.97
CA ALA A 321 31.17 41.31 -56.58
C ALA A 321 30.28 40.07 -56.48
N LYS A 322 29.36 39.86 -57.43
CA LYS A 322 28.51 38.65 -57.49
C LYS A 322 29.26 37.39 -57.97
N LEU A 323 30.31 37.53 -58.79
CA LEU A 323 31.04 36.39 -59.38
C LEU A 323 31.92 35.62 -58.37
N ILE A 324 32.38 36.26 -57.30
CA ILE A 324 33.31 35.67 -56.30
C ILE A 324 32.80 35.90 -54.85
N GLY A 325 31.92 36.88 -54.63
CA GLY A 325 31.47 37.29 -53.30
C GLY A 325 30.61 36.25 -52.56
N ASP A 326 29.79 35.48 -53.27
CA ASP A 326 28.93 34.46 -52.66
C ASP A 326 29.78 33.31 -52.08
N LYS A 327 30.88 32.92 -52.76
CA LYS A 327 31.85 31.93 -52.26
C LYS A 327 32.62 32.43 -51.03
N ILE A 328 32.99 33.71 -51.00
CA ILE A 328 33.66 34.32 -49.84
C ILE A 328 32.69 34.44 -48.65
N ALA A 329 31.45 34.87 -48.89
CA ALA A 329 30.40 34.93 -47.87
C ALA A 329 30.09 33.54 -47.31
N TYR A 330 30.03 32.52 -48.18
CA TYR A 330 29.82 31.13 -47.80
C TYR A 330 30.97 30.60 -46.93
N ASN A 331 32.22 30.72 -47.40
CA ASN A 331 33.39 30.26 -46.62
C ASN A 331 33.48 30.98 -45.27
N ARG A 332 33.22 32.30 -45.25
CA ARG A 332 33.23 33.08 -44.01
C ARG A 332 32.11 32.67 -43.04
N ALA A 333 30.93 32.32 -43.56
CA ALA A 333 29.84 31.78 -42.75
C ALA A 333 30.21 30.41 -42.16
N VAL A 334 30.83 29.53 -42.95
CA VAL A 334 31.33 28.22 -42.49
C VAL A 334 32.40 28.38 -41.41
N ASP A 335 33.36 29.30 -41.56
CA ASP A 335 34.40 29.56 -40.55
C ASP A 335 33.84 30.07 -39.21
N MET A 336 32.70 30.76 -39.25
CA MET A 336 32.04 31.30 -38.07
C MET A 336 31.08 30.30 -37.41
N ASN A 337 30.86 29.14 -38.04
CA ASN A 337 29.90 28.14 -37.57
C ASN A 337 30.12 27.72 -36.11
N PRO A 338 31.36 27.44 -35.63
CA PRO A 338 31.56 27.06 -34.23
C PRO A 338 31.10 28.13 -33.21
N LYS A 339 31.24 29.41 -33.57
CA LYS A 339 30.76 30.53 -32.72
C LYS A 339 29.24 30.67 -32.79
N SER A 340 28.65 30.46 -33.96
CA SER A 340 27.19 30.44 -34.14
C SER A 340 26.56 29.30 -33.36
N GLU A 341 27.17 28.11 -33.36
CA GLU A 341 26.77 26.94 -32.60
C GLU A 341 26.79 27.20 -31.08
N SER A 342 27.88 27.79 -30.56
CA SER A 342 27.95 28.15 -29.14
C SER A 342 26.83 29.13 -28.71
N ILE A 343 26.51 30.12 -29.55
CA ILE A 343 25.42 31.07 -29.29
C ILE A 343 24.07 30.35 -29.34
N ALA A 344 23.83 29.52 -30.36
CA ALA A 344 22.62 28.73 -30.49
C ALA A 344 22.43 27.79 -29.28
N ALA A 345 23.50 27.16 -28.79
CA ALA A 345 23.46 26.32 -27.60
C ALA A 345 23.09 27.11 -26.35
N GLY A 346 23.66 28.31 -26.18
CA GLY A 346 23.32 29.21 -25.08
C GLY A 346 21.86 29.68 -25.12
N ARG A 347 21.35 30.00 -26.31
CA ARG A 347 19.95 30.41 -26.52
C ARG A 347 18.96 29.28 -26.25
N LEU A 348 19.24 28.10 -26.80
CA LEU A 348 18.39 26.93 -26.59
C LEU A 348 18.38 26.53 -25.11
N ARG A 349 19.54 26.56 -24.44
CA ARG A 349 19.62 26.34 -22.99
C ARG A 349 18.83 27.36 -22.20
N GLY A 350 18.97 28.65 -22.52
CA GLY A 350 18.25 29.73 -21.83
C GLY A 350 16.73 29.70 -22.02
N ARG A 351 16.22 28.94 -23.01
CA ARG A 351 14.79 28.76 -23.25
C ARG A 351 14.26 27.50 -22.56
N VAL A 352 14.94 26.36 -22.77
CA VAL A 352 14.46 25.05 -22.33
C VAL A 352 14.65 24.85 -20.83
N LEU A 353 15.82 25.22 -20.30
CA LEU A 353 16.14 24.93 -18.89
C LEU A 353 15.20 25.64 -17.90
N PRO A 354 14.85 26.93 -18.05
CA PRO A 354 13.90 27.57 -17.14
C PRO A 354 12.50 26.95 -17.18
N LYS A 355 11.96 26.68 -18.38
CA LYS A 355 10.62 26.07 -18.56
C LYS A 355 10.58 24.66 -17.96
N PHE A 356 11.55 23.82 -18.31
CA PHE A 356 11.68 22.48 -17.72
C PHE A 356 11.83 22.52 -16.20
N ASN A 357 12.53 23.52 -15.66
CA ASN A 357 12.69 23.64 -14.23
C ASN A 357 11.40 24.08 -13.54
N SER A 358 10.67 25.06 -14.07
CA SER A 358 9.44 25.57 -13.46
C SER A 358 8.30 24.57 -13.54
N GLU A 359 8.06 23.94 -14.69
CA GLU A 359 6.97 22.96 -14.85
C GLU A 359 7.08 21.84 -13.81
N ILE A 360 8.29 21.30 -13.60
CA ILE A 360 8.50 20.29 -12.56
C ILE A 360 8.29 20.86 -11.14
N GLU A 361 8.70 22.10 -10.87
CA GLU A 361 8.53 22.70 -9.53
C GLU A 361 7.07 22.97 -9.22
N ASP A 362 6.31 23.41 -10.22
CA ASP A 362 4.88 23.68 -10.11
C ASP A 362 4.14 22.35 -9.88
N THR A 363 4.35 21.32 -10.73
CA THR A 363 3.71 20.00 -10.58
C THR A 363 3.95 19.36 -9.21
N PHE A 364 5.21 19.29 -8.75
CA PHE A 364 5.50 18.69 -7.44
C PHE A 364 5.16 19.62 -6.26
N GLY A 365 5.06 20.93 -6.49
CA GLY A 365 4.51 21.89 -5.54
C GLY A 365 3.02 21.66 -5.30
N ASP A 366 2.25 21.49 -6.38
CA ASP A 366 0.82 21.22 -6.31
C ASP A 366 0.53 19.89 -5.61
N LEU A 367 1.33 18.84 -5.90
CA LEU A 367 1.26 17.56 -5.20
C LEU A 367 1.54 17.69 -3.68
N ASN A 368 2.48 18.55 -3.28
CA ASN A 368 2.72 18.84 -1.86
C ASN A 368 1.49 19.50 -1.22
N ASP A 369 0.90 20.50 -1.89
CA ASP A 369 -0.28 21.22 -1.41
C ASP A 369 -1.50 20.30 -1.27
N GLU A 370 -1.75 19.44 -2.26
CA GLU A 370 -2.81 18.43 -2.20
C GLU A 370 -2.61 17.43 -1.07
N ARG A 371 -1.38 16.95 -0.88
CA ARG A 371 -1.05 16.04 0.21
C ARG A 371 -1.31 16.67 1.58
N VAL A 372 -0.91 17.94 1.77
CA VAL A 372 -1.19 18.69 3.01
C VAL A 372 -2.70 18.78 3.25
N LYS A 373 -3.48 19.21 2.26
CA LYS A 373 -4.95 19.29 2.38
C LYS A 373 -5.57 17.93 2.71
N ARG A 374 -5.13 16.86 2.02
CA ARG A 374 -5.59 15.49 2.29
C ARG A 374 -5.28 15.07 3.72
N HIS A 375 -4.05 15.32 4.18
CA HIS A 375 -3.64 15.01 5.54
C HIS A 375 -4.49 15.76 6.57
N GLU A 376 -4.73 17.06 6.38
CA GLU A 376 -5.58 17.87 7.27
C GLU A 376 -7.01 17.33 7.34
N ARG A 377 -7.61 16.93 6.21
CA ARG A 377 -8.94 16.29 6.18
C ARG A 377 -8.96 14.96 6.93
N MET A 378 -7.96 14.12 6.72
CA MET A 378 -7.84 12.84 7.41
C MET A 378 -7.57 13.02 8.92
N GLU A 379 -6.82 14.04 9.31
CA GLU A 379 -6.52 14.37 10.71
C GLU A 379 -7.78 14.86 11.42
N ALA A 380 -8.58 15.70 10.76
CA ALA A 380 -9.88 16.14 11.26
C ALA A 380 -10.85 14.97 11.53
N GLU A 381 -10.68 13.86 10.80
CA GLU A 381 -11.41 12.62 10.98
C GLU A 381 -10.64 11.58 11.82
N ALA A 382 -9.50 11.92 12.42
CA ALA A 382 -8.66 11.04 13.23
C ALA A 382 -8.20 9.74 12.52
N ILE A 383 -8.08 9.79 11.20
CA ILE A 383 -7.61 8.68 10.34
C ILE A 383 -6.33 9.01 9.57
N ALA A 384 -5.71 10.17 9.82
CA ALA A 384 -4.42 10.51 9.22
C ALA A 384 -3.33 9.51 9.63
N PRO A 385 -2.44 9.13 8.70
CA PRO A 385 -1.30 8.29 9.04
C PRO A 385 -0.37 9.03 10.02
N ASN A 386 0.15 8.29 11.00
CA ASN A 386 1.08 8.80 12.00
C ASN A 386 2.55 8.44 11.73
N GLU A 387 2.79 7.58 10.75
CA GLU A 387 4.12 7.31 10.21
C GLU A 387 4.01 7.02 8.71
N THR A 388 4.94 7.57 7.95
CA THR A 388 5.03 7.39 6.50
C THR A 388 6.47 7.06 6.12
N LEU A 389 6.64 6.18 5.15
CA LEU A 389 7.93 5.86 4.54
C LEU A 389 7.80 5.85 3.04
N ALA A 390 8.86 6.31 2.36
CA ALA A 390 9.02 6.19 0.93
C ALA A 390 10.45 5.75 0.59
N ARG A 391 10.59 4.83 -0.36
CA ARG A 391 11.88 4.37 -0.87
C ARG A 391 11.75 3.93 -2.31
N THR A 392 12.86 3.90 -3.02
CA THR A 392 12.93 3.41 -4.40
C THR A 392 14.04 2.39 -4.52
N ASP A 393 13.86 1.39 -5.37
CA ASP A 393 14.97 0.59 -5.88
C ASP A 393 15.17 0.86 -7.39
N GLY A 394 15.68 -0.11 -8.14
CA GLY A 394 15.93 0.06 -9.57
C GLY A 394 14.70 -0.15 -10.44
N ASP A 395 13.62 -0.70 -9.89
CA ASP A 395 12.44 -1.12 -10.67
C ASP A 395 11.12 -0.68 -10.02
N GLU A 396 11.11 -0.28 -8.74
CA GLU A 396 9.88 0.15 -8.06
C GLU A 396 10.06 1.27 -7.02
N LEU A 397 9.00 2.08 -6.91
CA LEU A 397 8.73 2.98 -5.80
C LEU A 397 7.88 2.22 -4.77
N ARG A 398 8.29 2.27 -3.51
CA ARG A 398 7.57 1.69 -2.38
C ARG A 398 7.21 2.76 -1.37
N THR A 399 5.93 2.91 -1.10
CA THR A 399 5.44 3.74 0.01
C THR A 399 4.75 2.87 1.05
N ALA A 400 4.80 3.31 2.31
CA ALA A 400 4.13 2.66 3.40
C ALA A 400 3.58 3.72 4.36
N GLU A 401 2.32 3.59 4.76
CA GLU A 401 1.67 4.49 5.71
C GLU A 401 1.09 3.67 6.88
N ARG A 402 1.13 4.24 8.08
CA ARG A 402 0.61 3.60 9.30
C ARG A 402 -0.41 4.49 9.98
N LEU A 403 -1.62 3.96 10.16
CA LEU A 403 -2.63 4.47 11.07
C LEU A 403 -2.68 3.59 12.32
N MET A 404 -2.16 4.06 13.44
CA MET A 404 -2.15 3.32 14.71
C MET A 404 -2.20 4.31 15.89
N ASN A 405 -3.40 4.70 16.31
CA ASN A 405 -3.56 5.63 17.43
C ASN A 405 -3.14 5.00 18.76
N SER A 406 -3.00 5.83 19.82
CA SER A 406 -2.82 5.31 21.17
C SER A 406 -3.97 4.38 21.53
N GLY A 407 -3.68 3.17 21.98
CA GLY A 407 -4.70 2.10 22.06
C GLY A 407 -4.37 0.97 21.10
N GLN A 408 -4.04 1.30 19.85
CA GLN A 408 -4.25 0.40 18.72
C GLN A 408 -3.03 -0.41 18.31
N LEU A 409 -3.27 -1.45 17.51
CA LEU A 409 -2.27 -2.24 16.78
C LEU A 409 -2.26 -1.84 15.29
N GLY A 410 -1.13 -2.02 14.63
CA GLY A 410 -0.92 -1.86 13.20
C GLY A 410 -1.15 -3.15 12.42
N ALA A 411 -0.40 -3.35 11.34
CA ALA A 411 -0.52 -4.52 10.49
C ALA A 411 0.47 -5.64 10.84
N ASP A 412 0.20 -6.82 10.27
CA ASP A 412 1.19 -7.86 10.06
C ASP A 412 2.22 -7.46 8.98
N ARG A 413 3.21 -8.30 8.72
CA ARG A 413 4.10 -8.16 7.57
C ARG A 413 3.31 -8.37 6.27
N ALA A 414 3.47 -7.44 5.34
CA ALA A 414 2.91 -7.54 4.00
C ALA A 414 3.69 -8.54 3.12
N THR A 415 3.01 -9.13 2.14
CA THR A 415 3.62 -9.98 1.11
C THR A 415 3.91 -9.18 -0.16
N THR A 416 4.97 -9.52 -0.90
CA THR A 416 5.30 -8.87 -2.20
C THR A 416 5.00 -9.77 -3.39
N LEU A 417 4.43 -10.96 -3.17
CA LEU A 417 4.21 -11.97 -4.22
C LEU A 417 3.15 -11.56 -5.25
N PHE A 418 2.28 -10.64 -4.88
CA PHE A 418 1.23 -10.09 -5.73
C PHE A 418 1.65 -8.77 -6.39
N ASN A 419 2.89 -8.32 -6.19
CA ASN A 419 3.37 -7.09 -6.81
C ASN A 419 3.55 -7.30 -8.31
N THR A 420 3.08 -6.34 -9.09
CA THR A 420 3.27 -6.33 -10.54
C THR A 420 4.52 -5.54 -10.94
N SER A 421 5.20 -6.00 -12.00
CA SER A 421 6.32 -5.31 -12.62
C SER A 421 5.92 -4.31 -13.71
N THR A 422 4.64 -4.25 -14.08
CA THR A 422 4.11 -3.35 -15.13
C THR A 422 3.07 -2.37 -14.62
N GLY A 423 2.55 -2.60 -13.42
CA GLY A 423 1.46 -1.82 -12.86
C GLY A 423 1.78 -1.22 -11.48
N MET A 424 0.72 -1.04 -10.70
CA MET A 424 0.74 -0.60 -9.31
C MET A 424 0.05 -1.65 -8.42
N THR A 425 0.53 -1.82 -7.20
CA THR A 425 -0.09 -2.68 -6.20
C THR A 425 -0.36 -1.87 -4.93
N LEU A 426 -1.64 -1.79 -4.53
CA LEU A 426 -2.06 -1.22 -3.25
C LEU A 426 -2.38 -2.36 -2.29
N GLN A 427 -1.84 -2.30 -1.08
CA GLN A 427 -2.13 -3.26 -0.03
C GLN A 427 -2.69 -2.54 1.19
N LEU A 428 -3.92 -2.88 1.55
CA LEU A 428 -4.63 -2.33 2.70
C LEU A 428 -4.84 -3.42 3.74
N HIS A 429 -4.23 -3.29 4.92
CA HIS A 429 -4.44 -4.24 6.00
C HIS A 429 -5.74 -3.95 6.76
N GLU A 430 -6.40 -4.99 7.24
CA GLU A 430 -7.68 -4.91 7.97
C GLU A 430 -7.62 -3.96 9.17
N SER A 431 -6.47 -3.89 9.86
CA SER A 431 -6.27 -2.97 10.98
C SER A 431 -6.33 -1.50 10.60
N TRP A 432 -6.05 -1.10 9.35
CA TRP A 432 -6.28 0.29 8.94
C TRP A 432 -7.78 0.63 9.00
N ILE A 433 -8.62 -0.27 8.48
CA ILE A 433 -10.08 -0.12 8.51
C ILE A 433 -10.55 -0.15 9.96
N ASN A 434 -10.14 -1.15 10.73
CA ASN A 434 -10.60 -1.31 12.11
C ASN A 434 -10.16 -0.12 13.00
N ASN A 435 -8.96 0.43 12.79
CA ASN A 435 -8.51 1.62 13.51
C ASN A 435 -9.29 2.88 13.09
N SER A 436 -9.67 2.99 11.80
CA SER A 436 -10.51 4.09 11.29
C SER A 436 -11.95 4.04 11.79
N LEU A 437 -12.42 2.85 12.18
CA LEU A 437 -13.77 2.57 12.68
C LEU A 437 -13.83 2.42 14.21
N ALA A 438 -12.70 2.58 14.90
CA ALA A 438 -12.66 2.51 16.35
C ALA A 438 -13.60 3.56 16.99
N ARG A 439 -14.15 3.27 18.17
CA ARG A 439 -15.14 4.15 18.81
C ARG A 439 -14.61 5.58 19.02
N ASN A 440 -13.33 5.70 19.38
CA ASN A 440 -12.65 6.98 19.59
C ASN A 440 -12.44 7.79 18.28
N THR A 441 -12.50 7.14 17.11
CA THR A 441 -12.42 7.80 15.79
C THR A 441 -13.79 8.05 15.17
N LEU A 442 -14.82 7.23 15.50
CA LEU A 442 -16.20 7.44 15.02
C LEU A 442 -16.97 8.53 15.78
N ASN A 443 -16.74 8.67 17.09
CA ASN A 443 -17.46 9.62 17.97
C ASN A 443 -18.99 9.64 17.73
N PRO A 444 -19.69 8.51 17.91
CA PRO A 444 -21.10 8.40 17.56
C PRO A 444 -21.97 9.31 18.45
N PRO A 445 -23.10 9.84 17.93
CA PRO A 445 -23.97 10.76 18.66
C PRO A 445 -24.76 10.10 19.81
N SER A 446 -24.82 8.77 19.84
CA SER A 446 -25.47 7.97 20.88
C SER A 446 -24.82 6.58 20.98
N ASP A 447 -24.98 5.92 22.13
CA ASP A 447 -24.45 4.57 22.37
C ASP A 447 -25.11 3.49 21.48
N VAL A 448 -26.26 3.82 20.88
CA VAL A 448 -27.04 2.94 20.02
C VAL A 448 -27.48 3.74 18.80
N LEU A 449 -27.25 3.20 17.60
CA LEU A 449 -27.65 3.78 16.32
C LEU A 449 -28.52 2.80 15.54
N THR A 450 -29.46 3.27 14.73
CA THR A 450 -30.11 2.39 13.74
C THR A 450 -29.12 2.02 12.64
N PHE A 451 -29.34 0.89 11.97
CA PHE A 451 -28.47 0.46 10.87
C PHE A 451 -28.30 1.51 9.75
N PRO A 452 -29.36 2.23 9.30
CA PRO A 452 -29.21 3.33 8.35
C PRO A 452 -28.36 4.49 8.88
N GLN A 453 -28.61 4.96 10.11
CA GLN A 453 -27.84 6.04 10.73
C GLN A 453 -26.35 5.68 10.87
N PHE A 454 -26.06 4.42 11.21
CA PHE A 454 -24.68 3.93 11.25
C PHE A 454 -24.03 4.00 9.85
N GLY A 455 -24.72 3.55 8.80
CA GLY A 455 -24.23 3.63 7.42
C GLY A 455 -23.98 5.08 6.94
N GLU A 456 -24.90 6.00 7.24
CA GLU A 456 -24.76 7.44 6.93
C GLU A 456 -23.55 8.05 7.65
N MET A 457 -23.35 7.72 8.91
CA MET A 457 -22.20 8.19 9.69
C MET A 457 -20.88 7.72 9.07
N LEU A 458 -20.79 6.46 8.65
CA LEU A 458 -19.60 5.93 7.97
C LEU A 458 -19.35 6.62 6.63
N THR A 459 -20.39 6.78 5.81
CA THR A 459 -20.28 7.48 4.53
C THR A 459 -19.82 8.92 4.72
N ALA A 460 -20.50 9.69 5.56
CA ALA A 460 -20.17 11.09 5.77
C ALA A 460 -18.73 11.27 6.31
N LYS A 461 -18.25 10.32 7.14
CA LYS A 461 -16.85 10.31 7.60
C LYS A 461 -15.87 10.19 6.44
N PHE A 462 -16.05 9.19 5.58
CA PHE A 462 -15.11 8.93 4.49
C PHE A 462 -15.21 9.96 3.35
N GLU A 463 -16.40 10.49 3.05
CA GLU A 463 -16.58 11.60 2.11
C GLU A 463 -15.79 12.83 2.57
N ARG A 464 -15.87 13.21 3.86
CA ARG A 464 -15.10 14.33 4.40
C ARG A 464 -13.59 14.07 4.41
N ALA A 465 -13.17 12.85 4.71
CA ALA A 465 -11.75 12.52 4.79
C ALA A 465 -11.07 12.51 3.40
N PHE A 466 -11.75 11.96 2.39
CA PHE A 466 -11.17 11.71 1.08
C PHE A 466 -11.66 12.67 -0.02
N ASP A 467 -12.63 13.53 0.27
CA ASP A 467 -13.17 14.53 -0.67
C ASP A 467 -13.81 13.87 -1.91
N PHE A 468 -14.69 12.90 -1.66
CA PHE A 468 -15.55 12.29 -2.68
C PHE A 468 -17.02 12.38 -2.27
N GLU A 469 -17.92 12.23 -3.23
CA GLU A 469 -19.37 12.17 -3.00
C GLU A 469 -19.91 10.80 -3.41
N VAL A 470 -20.78 10.22 -2.58
CA VAL A 470 -21.51 8.98 -2.91
C VAL A 470 -22.99 9.27 -2.90
N GLU A 471 -23.59 9.31 -4.09
CA GLU A 471 -25.06 9.36 -4.18
C GLU A 471 -25.67 8.06 -3.65
N ARG A 472 -26.59 8.18 -2.70
CA ARG A 472 -27.35 7.05 -2.14
C ARG A 472 -28.79 7.41 -1.93
N ASP A 473 -29.66 6.47 -2.24
CA ASP A 473 -31.05 6.53 -1.85
C ASP A 473 -31.18 6.39 -0.33
N GLU A 474 -32.10 7.17 0.25
CA GLU A 474 -32.47 7.05 1.67
C GLU A 474 -32.97 5.62 1.93
N ALA A 475 -32.38 4.92 2.90
CA ALA A 475 -32.92 3.62 3.29
C ALA A 475 -34.18 3.81 4.12
N GLU A 476 -35.31 3.32 3.60
CA GLU A 476 -36.53 3.20 4.39
C GLU A 476 -36.35 2.15 5.49
N GLU A 477 -36.80 2.46 6.71
CA GLU A 477 -36.83 1.53 7.83
C GLU A 477 -38.30 1.18 8.14
N ASP A 478 -38.73 -0.04 7.80
CA ASP A 478 -40.07 -0.57 8.12
C ASP A 478 -39.99 -1.77 9.11
N GLY A 479 -40.88 -1.78 10.10
CA GLY A 479 -40.99 -2.81 11.15
C GLY A 479 -39.88 -2.82 12.22
N ASP A 480 -39.50 -4.03 12.69
CA ASP A 480 -38.47 -4.21 13.74
C ASP A 480 -37.13 -3.55 13.35
N LYS A 481 -36.58 -2.71 14.23
CA LYS A 481 -35.38 -1.91 13.99
C LYS A 481 -34.12 -2.67 14.36
N LEU A 482 -33.15 -2.65 13.46
CA LEU A 482 -31.82 -3.18 13.72
C LEU A 482 -30.98 -2.08 14.33
N VAL A 483 -30.46 -2.32 15.52
CA VAL A 483 -29.61 -1.35 16.22
C VAL A 483 -28.17 -1.81 16.24
N VAL A 484 -27.24 -0.90 16.01
CA VAL A 484 -25.79 -1.07 16.08
C VAL A 484 -25.31 -0.40 17.37
N TYR A 485 -24.52 -1.12 18.16
CA TYR A 485 -23.99 -0.63 19.42
C TYR A 485 -22.64 0.05 19.19
N ASP A 486 -22.36 1.10 19.95
CA ASP A 486 -21.17 1.95 19.76
C ASP A 486 -19.83 1.32 20.20
N SER A 487 -19.87 0.29 21.04
CA SER A 487 -18.68 -0.43 21.50
C SER A 487 -18.25 -1.48 20.46
N ASP A 488 -17.25 -1.11 19.64
CA ASP A 488 -16.72 -1.92 18.54
C ASP A 488 -17.84 -2.39 17.56
N PRO A 489 -18.47 -1.42 16.86
CA PRO A 489 -19.70 -1.66 16.08
C PRO A 489 -19.47 -2.57 14.87
N LEU A 490 -18.29 -2.47 14.26
CA LEU A 490 -17.93 -3.12 13.00
C LEU A 490 -16.43 -3.42 12.99
N HIS A 491 -16.11 -4.69 12.77
CA HIS A 491 -14.77 -5.18 12.47
C HIS A 491 -14.75 -5.78 11.07
N VAL A 492 -13.64 -5.61 10.37
CA VAL A 492 -13.40 -6.19 9.04
C VAL A 492 -12.24 -7.16 9.14
N LYS A 493 -12.37 -8.28 8.44
CA LYS A 493 -11.28 -9.23 8.21
C LYS A 493 -11.08 -9.57 6.75
N PHE A 494 -9.82 -9.75 6.37
CA PHE A 494 -9.42 -10.23 5.05
C PHE A 494 -8.76 -11.60 5.18
N GLU A 495 -9.47 -12.66 4.84
CA GLU A 495 -8.92 -14.02 4.95
C GLU A 495 -9.59 -14.96 3.95
N ASN A 496 -8.83 -15.94 3.46
CA ASN A 496 -9.33 -17.02 2.61
C ASN A 496 -10.08 -16.53 1.36
N GLY A 497 -9.60 -15.46 0.72
CA GLY A 497 -10.24 -14.88 -0.47
C GLY A 497 -11.55 -14.15 -0.19
N LYS A 498 -11.87 -13.88 1.08
CA LYS A 498 -13.15 -13.29 1.51
C LYS A 498 -12.93 -12.09 2.41
N ILE A 499 -13.91 -11.19 2.39
CA ILE A 499 -14.02 -10.08 3.34
C ILE A 499 -15.08 -10.48 4.36
N ARG A 500 -14.72 -10.64 5.64
CA ARG A 500 -15.69 -10.92 6.70
C ARG A 500 -16.02 -9.62 7.44
N LEU A 501 -17.27 -9.19 7.39
CA LEU A 501 -17.79 -8.12 8.22
C LEU A 501 -18.31 -8.71 9.53
N ILE A 502 -17.91 -8.16 10.66
CA ILE A 502 -18.31 -8.61 11.99
C ILE A 502 -18.98 -7.44 12.69
N LEU A 503 -20.30 -7.53 12.88
CA LEU A 503 -21.14 -6.45 13.40
C LEU A 503 -21.65 -6.78 14.81
N ARG A 504 -21.67 -5.77 15.70
CA ARG A 504 -22.36 -5.84 16.99
C ARG A 504 -23.76 -5.23 16.88
N VAL A 505 -24.78 -6.09 16.87
CA VAL A 505 -26.16 -5.67 16.57
C VAL A 505 -27.19 -6.18 17.57
N GLY A 506 -28.30 -5.46 17.68
CA GLY A 506 -29.49 -5.85 18.43
C GLY A 506 -30.74 -5.74 17.57
N LEU A 507 -31.86 -6.19 18.12
CA LEU A 507 -33.17 -6.05 17.49
C LEU A 507 -34.15 -5.42 18.48
N GLU A 508 -34.68 -4.27 18.09
CA GLU A 508 -35.81 -3.62 18.75
C GLU A 508 -37.09 -4.01 18.02
N GLN A 509 -38.01 -4.68 18.72
CA GLN A 509 -39.26 -5.16 18.13
C GLN A 509 -40.39 -4.16 18.35
N GLU A 510 -41.14 -3.87 17.30
CA GLU A 510 -42.23 -2.89 17.39
C GLU A 510 -43.35 -3.41 18.32
N GLY A 511 -43.72 -2.61 19.33
CA GLY A 511 -44.76 -2.97 20.30
C GLY A 511 -44.36 -4.01 21.36
N ARG A 512 -43.06 -4.30 21.54
CA ARG A 512 -42.54 -5.13 22.63
C ARG A 512 -41.39 -4.41 23.35
N ASP A 513 -41.43 -4.40 24.68
CA ASP A 513 -40.35 -3.84 25.52
C ASP A 513 -39.11 -4.77 25.62
N ASP A 514 -39.17 -5.96 25.02
CA ASP A 514 -38.12 -6.99 25.13
C ASP A 514 -37.12 -6.83 23.97
N VAL A 515 -36.14 -5.94 24.16
CA VAL A 515 -35.02 -5.74 23.21
C VAL A 515 -34.17 -7.02 23.19
N ILE A 516 -33.95 -7.58 22.00
CA ILE A 516 -32.94 -8.63 21.85
C ILE A 516 -31.57 -7.96 21.96
N LYS A 517 -30.98 -8.08 23.16
CA LYS A 517 -29.63 -7.61 23.49
C LYS A 517 -28.56 -8.20 22.56
N GLU A 518 -27.45 -7.46 22.50
CA GLU A 518 -26.27 -7.59 21.64
C GLU A 518 -25.93 -9.01 21.12
N ARG A 519 -25.84 -9.12 19.80
CA ARG A 519 -25.38 -10.29 19.05
C ARG A 519 -24.20 -9.91 18.18
N ARG A 520 -23.25 -10.83 18.04
CA ARG A 520 -22.20 -10.78 17.03
C ARG A 520 -22.73 -11.39 15.75
N VAL A 521 -22.66 -10.65 14.64
CA VAL A 521 -23.12 -11.10 13.34
C VAL A 521 -21.99 -11.04 12.34
N GLU A 522 -21.68 -12.19 11.76
CA GLU A 522 -20.61 -12.35 10.78
C GLU A 522 -21.21 -12.49 9.40
N VAL A 523 -20.83 -11.60 8.50
CA VAL A 523 -21.28 -11.56 7.10
C VAL A 523 -20.07 -11.79 6.20
N PRO A 524 -19.92 -12.99 5.62
CA PRO A 524 -18.85 -13.27 4.68
C PRO A 524 -19.22 -12.74 3.29
N LEU A 525 -18.37 -11.86 2.76
CA LEU A 525 -18.47 -11.27 1.43
C LEU A 525 -17.40 -11.87 0.52
N LYS A 526 -17.80 -12.17 -0.71
CA LYS A 526 -16.91 -12.53 -1.82
C LYS A 526 -16.82 -11.37 -2.80
N ILE A 527 -15.64 -11.22 -3.39
CA ILE A 527 -15.41 -10.32 -4.52
C ILE A 527 -15.71 -11.09 -5.80
N VAL A 528 -16.60 -10.56 -6.64
CA VAL A 528 -16.95 -11.11 -7.94
C VAL A 528 -16.38 -10.19 -9.01
N MET A 529 -15.27 -10.62 -9.62
CA MET A 529 -14.62 -9.93 -10.72
C MET A 529 -15.30 -10.29 -12.05
N GLY A 530 -15.98 -9.33 -12.66
CA GLY A 530 -16.50 -9.41 -14.03
C GLY A 530 -15.50 -8.91 -15.08
N GLU A 531 -15.93 -8.88 -16.34
CA GLU A 531 -15.14 -8.31 -17.43
C GLU A 531 -14.97 -6.79 -17.28
N ASP A 532 -16.07 -6.10 -16.96
CA ASP A 532 -16.12 -4.63 -16.88
C ASP A 532 -16.41 -4.13 -15.47
N THR A 533 -16.86 -4.99 -14.56
CA THR A 533 -17.37 -4.57 -13.26
C THR A 533 -16.84 -5.42 -12.12
N ILE A 534 -16.73 -4.82 -10.95
CA ILE A 534 -16.43 -5.50 -9.69
C ILE A 534 -17.66 -5.41 -8.80
N GLN A 535 -18.08 -6.54 -8.23
CA GLN A 535 -19.22 -6.61 -7.32
C GLN A 535 -18.83 -7.30 -6.03
N LEU A 536 -19.40 -6.85 -4.94
CA LEU A 536 -19.37 -7.56 -3.66
C LEU A 536 -20.67 -8.34 -3.52
N ALA A 537 -20.57 -9.61 -3.13
CA ALA A 537 -21.74 -10.45 -2.88
C ALA A 537 -21.57 -11.19 -1.55
N ILE A 538 -22.68 -11.47 -0.87
CA ILE A 538 -22.65 -12.39 0.28
C ILE A 538 -22.30 -13.79 -0.25
N SER A 539 -21.43 -14.51 0.44
CA SER A 539 -21.12 -15.90 0.10
C SER A 539 -22.37 -16.78 0.25
N ASP A 540 -22.65 -17.61 -0.75
CA ASP A 540 -23.76 -18.57 -0.74
C ASP A 540 -23.32 -19.98 -0.33
N ASP A 541 -22.05 -20.14 0.10
CA ASP A 541 -21.51 -21.44 0.51
C ASP A 541 -22.15 -21.87 1.84
N ASP A 542 -22.56 -23.13 1.95
CA ASP A 542 -23.23 -23.67 3.16
C ASP A 542 -22.37 -23.55 4.43
N LEU A 543 -21.04 -23.51 4.28
CA LEU A 543 -20.06 -23.33 5.35
C LEU A 543 -19.85 -21.85 5.72
N ASP A 544 -20.20 -20.92 4.83
CA ASP A 544 -19.97 -19.47 4.95
C ASP A 544 -21.28 -18.69 4.80
N ARG A 545 -22.31 -19.11 5.53
CA ARG A 545 -23.54 -18.32 5.68
C ARG A 545 -23.38 -17.23 6.75
N VAL A 546 -24.27 -16.24 6.73
CA VAL A 546 -24.37 -15.27 7.82
C VAL A 546 -24.53 -15.98 9.17
N ARG A 547 -23.58 -15.77 10.09
CA ARG A 547 -23.59 -16.39 11.43
C ARG A 547 -24.03 -15.36 12.45
N VAL A 548 -24.90 -15.78 13.38
CA VAL A 548 -25.35 -14.94 14.49
C VAL A 548 -25.04 -15.66 15.80
N LEU A 549 -24.12 -15.07 16.56
CA LEU A 549 -23.62 -15.61 17.82
C LEU A 549 -24.10 -14.74 18.99
N PRO A 550 -24.61 -15.33 20.08
CA PRO A 550 -24.75 -14.61 21.35
C PRO A 550 -23.39 -14.09 21.81
N LEU A 551 -23.32 -12.87 22.35
CA LEU A 551 -22.15 -12.47 23.14
C LEU A 551 -22.12 -13.22 24.48
N ASP A 552 -23.29 -13.42 25.10
CA ASP A 552 -23.44 -14.30 26.26
C ASP A 552 -23.86 -15.70 25.80
N SER A 553 -22.96 -16.67 25.89
CA SER A 553 -23.20 -18.08 25.52
C SER A 553 -24.37 -18.74 26.28
N SER A 554 -24.81 -18.17 27.40
CA SER A 554 -25.99 -18.60 28.14
C SER A 554 -27.31 -18.16 27.47
N ASP A 555 -27.29 -17.12 26.63
CA ASP A 555 -28.44 -16.60 25.88
C ASP A 555 -28.73 -17.42 24.61
N LYS A 556 -29.49 -18.50 24.81
CA LYS A 556 -29.89 -19.45 23.76
C LYS A 556 -31.27 -19.12 23.18
N ARG A 557 -31.40 -17.98 22.51
CA ARG A 557 -32.62 -17.61 21.73
C ARG A 557 -32.42 -17.86 20.23
N PRO A 558 -32.52 -19.11 19.73
CA PRO A 558 -32.21 -19.44 18.34
C PRO A 558 -33.16 -18.79 17.32
N ILE A 559 -34.41 -18.51 17.70
CA ILE A 559 -35.38 -17.81 16.84
C ILE A 559 -34.94 -16.35 16.63
N ALA A 560 -34.49 -15.68 17.69
CA ALA A 560 -33.98 -14.31 17.61
C ALA A 560 -32.74 -14.24 16.71
N ASN A 561 -31.81 -15.19 16.85
CA ASN A 561 -30.62 -15.28 16.01
C ASN A 561 -30.97 -15.42 14.53
N ARG A 562 -31.98 -16.25 14.21
CA ARG A 562 -32.45 -16.40 12.84
C ARG A 562 -33.06 -15.11 12.29
N ILE A 563 -33.90 -14.43 13.06
CA ILE A 563 -34.53 -13.17 12.62
C ILE A 563 -33.47 -12.10 12.35
N ILE A 564 -32.50 -11.94 13.26
CA ILE A 564 -31.39 -10.99 13.10
C ILE A 564 -30.56 -11.34 11.87
N GLY A 565 -30.22 -12.62 11.69
CA GLY A 565 -29.45 -13.10 10.55
C GLY A 565 -30.14 -12.85 9.21
N ASP A 566 -31.44 -13.17 9.12
CA ASP A 566 -32.25 -12.95 7.91
C ASP A 566 -32.38 -11.44 7.60
N LYS A 567 -32.61 -10.59 8.62
CA LYS A 567 -32.66 -9.13 8.45
C LYS A 567 -31.33 -8.53 7.99
N ILE A 568 -30.21 -8.92 8.60
CA ILE A 568 -28.88 -8.43 8.20
C ILE A 568 -28.52 -8.93 6.82
N LYS A 569 -28.76 -10.21 6.51
CA LYS A 569 -28.53 -10.74 5.17
C LYS A 569 -29.26 -9.91 4.12
N ASN A 570 -30.54 -9.62 4.33
CA ASN A 570 -31.32 -8.83 3.38
C ASN A 570 -30.84 -7.39 3.28
N LYS A 571 -30.61 -6.69 4.41
CA LYS A 571 -30.13 -5.30 4.41
C LYS A 571 -28.75 -5.17 3.77
N VAL A 572 -27.82 -6.07 4.08
CA VAL A 572 -26.49 -6.07 3.47
C VAL A 572 -26.61 -6.41 1.98
N ALA A 573 -27.38 -7.43 1.59
CA ALA A 573 -27.54 -7.79 0.19
C ALA A 573 -28.17 -6.66 -0.65
N GLU A 574 -29.17 -5.95 -0.12
CA GLU A 574 -29.77 -4.77 -0.73
C GLU A 574 -28.72 -3.69 -0.97
N ARG A 575 -27.95 -3.35 0.06
CA ARG A 575 -26.86 -2.37 -0.05
C ARG A 575 -25.77 -2.81 -1.02
N LEU A 576 -25.42 -4.09 -1.09
CA LEU A 576 -24.40 -4.59 -2.02
C LEU A 576 -24.91 -4.63 -3.46
N ALA A 577 -26.21 -4.87 -3.68
CA ALA A 577 -26.79 -4.86 -5.03
C ALA A 577 -26.72 -3.47 -5.68
N GLU A 578 -26.70 -2.41 -4.88
CA GLU A 578 -26.48 -1.03 -5.32
C GLU A 578 -25.01 -0.74 -5.65
N GLN A 579 -24.07 -1.60 -5.25
CA GLN A 579 -22.63 -1.35 -5.32
C GLN A 579 -21.99 -2.20 -6.41
N THR A 580 -21.99 -1.66 -7.63
CA THR A 580 -21.19 -2.17 -8.75
C THR A 580 -20.13 -1.13 -9.08
N PHE A 581 -18.86 -1.53 -9.04
CA PHE A 581 -17.73 -0.66 -9.36
C PHE A 581 -17.30 -0.90 -10.80
N ASP A 582 -16.96 0.17 -11.52
CA ASP A 582 -16.26 0.01 -12.80
C ASP A 582 -14.86 -0.56 -12.52
N ARG A 583 -14.49 -1.58 -13.29
CA ARG A 583 -13.17 -2.19 -13.22
C ARG A 583 -12.13 -1.34 -13.96
N HIS A 584 -12.56 -0.58 -14.96
CA HIS A 584 -11.71 0.21 -15.85
C HIS A 584 -11.88 1.68 -15.50
N LEU A 585 -10.80 2.31 -15.03
CA LEU A 585 -10.82 3.67 -14.52
C LEU A 585 -9.95 4.55 -15.41
N ILE A 586 -10.32 5.83 -15.52
CA ILE A 586 -9.48 6.86 -16.11
C ILE A 586 -9.01 7.75 -14.97
N TYR A 587 -7.69 7.76 -14.75
CA TYR A 587 -7.07 8.66 -13.79
C TYR A 587 -6.58 9.91 -14.52
N GLU A 588 -6.95 11.10 -14.05
CA GLU A 588 -6.42 12.36 -14.59
C GLU A 588 -5.11 12.68 -13.89
N ALA A 589 -4.01 12.76 -14.67
CA ALA A 589 -2.66 12.86 -14.14
C ALA A 589 -2.22 14.30 -13.82
N ASP A 590 -2.84 15.28 -14.47
CA ASP A 590 -2.49 16.70 -14.39
C ASP A 590 -3.69 17.60 -14.75
N ASP A 591 -3.55 18.89 -14.43
CA ASP A 591 -4.52 19.94 -14.77
C ASP A 591 -4.70 20.14 -16.30
N GLU A 592 -3.80 19.57 -17.11
CA GLU A 592 -3.90 19.55 -18.58
C GLU A 592 -4.83 18.44 -19.09
N GLY A 593 -5.36 17.59 -18.19
CA GLY A 593 -6.35 16.57 -18.48
C GLY A 593 -5.77 15.29 -19.07
N LYS A 594 -4.50 14.97 -18.80
CA LYS A 594 -3.89 13.72 -19.26
C LYS A 594 -4.60 12.53 -18.62
N GLN A 595 -5.28 11.74 -19.45
CA GLN A 595 -6.01 10.54 -19.03
C GLN A 595 -5.10 9.32 -19.03
N ILE A 596 -4.96 8.67 -17.88
CA ILE A 596 -4.24 7.42 -17.67
C ILE A 596 -5.28 6.31 -17.50
N PRO A 597 -5.57 5.54 -18.55
CA PRO A 597 -6.48 4.42 -18.43
C PRO A 597 -5.82 3.26 -17.70
N ILE A 598 -6.50 2.80 -16.65
CA ILE A 598 -6.07 1.69 -15.81
C ILE A 598 -7.20 0.68 -15.62
N THR A 599 -6.84 -0.53 -15.24
CA THR A 599 -7.80 -1.56 -14.85
C THR A 599 -7.38 -2.20 -13.54
N ILE A 600 -8.35 -2.49 -12.68
CA ILE A 600 -8.11 -3.37 -11.53
C ILE A 600 -7.98 -4.80 -12.07
N ALA A 601 -6.75 -5.30 -12.14
CA ALA A 601 -6.42 -6.59 -12.70
C ALA A 601 -6.80 -7.72 -11.74
N GLU A 602 -6.43 -7.59 -10.47
CA GLU A 602 -6.58 -8.63 -9.45
C GLU A 602 -6.95 -8.03 -8.07
N LEU A 603 -7.67 -8.80 -7.26
CA LEU A 603 -8.09 -8.47 -5.90
C LEU A 603 -7.91 -9.69 -4.99
N HIS A 604 -7.10 -9.58 -3.94
CA HIS A 604 -6.78 -10.70 -3.03
C HIS A 604 -6.98 -10.31 -1.57
N PRO A 605 -8.07 -10.76 -0.92
CA PRO A 605 -8.21 -10.75 0.53
C PRO A 605 -7.46 -11.94 1.15
N VAL A 606 -6.28 -11.73 1.70
CA VAL A 606 -5.41 -12.80 2.21
C VAL A 606 -4.55 -12.34 3.40
N ASN A 607 -4.46 -13.16 4.45
CA ASN A 607 -3.64 -12.93 5.65
C ASN A 607 -3.79 -11.51 6.25
N GLY A 608 -5.02 -11.01 6.35
CA GLY A 608 -5.33 -9.67 6.87
C GLY A 608 -5.10 -8.53 5.88
N TRP A 609 -4.70 -8.80 4.63
CA TRP A 609 -4.48 -7.81 3.58
C TRP A 609 -5.53 -7.89 2.49
N LEU A 610 -6.06 -6.75 2.06
CA LEU A 610 -6.69 -6.60 0.75
C LEU A 610 -5.65 -6.05 -0.21
N ILE A 611 -5.23 -6.88 -1.16
CA ILE A 611 -4.25 -6.53 -2.18
C ILE A 611 -5.00 -6.22 -3.48
N VAL A 612 -4.74 -5.04 -4.03
CA VAL A 612 -5.32 -4.53 -5.28
C VAL A 612 -4.20 -4.36 -6.29
N VAL A 613 -4.26 -5.12 -7.38
CA VAL A 613 -3.31 -5.02 -8.49
C VAL A 613 -3.96 -4.21 -9.60
N VAL A 614 -3.30 -3.14 -10.03
CA VAL A 614 -3.75 -2.20 -11.06
C VAL A 614 -2.77 -2.24 -12.21
N GLU A 615 -3.27 -2.34 -13.44
CA GLU A 615 -2.46 -2.40 -14.66
C GLU A 615 -2.88 -1.32 -15.67
N PRO A 616 -1.96 -0.87 -16.54
CA PRO A 616 -2.32 -0.09 -17.73
C PRO A 616 -3.34 -0.82 -18.61
N THR A 617 -4.25 -0.09 -19.27
CA THR A 617 -5.20 -0.70 -20.21
C THR A 617 -5.32 0.10 -21.51
N ASP A 618 -5.36 -0.61 -22.63
CA ASP A 618 -5.55 -0.03 -23.98
C ASP A 618 -7.04 0.12 -24.36
N ARG A 619 -7.96 -0.20 -23.44
CA ARG A 619 -9.41 -0.16 -23.71
C ARG A 619 -9.95 1.23 -24.01
N PHE A 620 -9.24 2.26 -23.55
CA PHE A 620 -9.50 3.65 -23.90
C PHE A 620 -8.42 4.06 -24.90
N GLU A 621 -8.71 4.05 -26.20
CA GLU A 621 -7.81 4.69 -27.16
C GLU A 621 -7.78 6.19 -26.84
N PRO A 622 -6.64 6.77 -26.44
CA PRO A 622 -6.57 8.20 -26.24
C PRO A 622 -6.78 8.88 -27.59
N GLU A 623 -7.76 9.79 -27.69
CA GLU A 623 -7.74 10.78 -28.77
C GLU A 623 -6.41 11.52 -28.64
N ALA A 624 -5.55 11.44 -29.67
CA ALA A 624 -4.26 12.08 -29.64
C ALA A 624 -4.44 13.58 -29.34
N THR A 625 -4.09 14.01 -28.13
CA THR A 625 -4.13 15.42 -27.72
C THR A 625 -3.04 16.16 -28.50
N VAL A 626 -3.40 16.64 -29.68
CA VAL A 626 -2.56 17.57 -30.44
C VAL A 626 -2.82 18.95 -29.86
N VAL A 627 -1.99 19.36 -28.89
CA VAL A 627 -1.98 20.76 -28.44
C VAL A 627 -1.31 21.60 -29.54
N GLU A 628 -2.10 22.07 -30.51
CA GLU A 628 -1.69 23.08 -31.48
C GLU A 628 -1.80 24.46 -30.82
N GLU A 629 -0.74 24.94 -30.18
CA GLU A 629 -0.60 26.39 -29.93
C GLU A 629 -0.37 27.09 -31.28
N GLU A 630 -1.44 27.53 -31.93
CA GLU A 630 -1.35 28.45 -33.06
C GLU A 630 -0.86 29.81 -32.57
N ALA A 631 0.44 30.07 -32.73
CA ALA A 631 0.97 31.42 -32.61
C ALA A 631 0.44 32.28 -33.79
N GLU A 632 -0.67 32.99 -33.56
CA GLU A 632 -1.23 33.95 -34.50
C GLU A 632 -0.27 35.15 -34.64
N ILE A 633 0.56 35.14 -35.68
CA ILE A 633 1.43 36.28 -36.02
C ILE A 633 0.57 37.30 -36.77
N VAL A 634 0.00 38.24 -36.04
CA VAL A 634 -0.54 39.49 -36.63
C VAL A 634 0.66 40.30 -37.15
N ILE A 635 0.87 40.26 -38.47
CA ILE A 635 1.77 41.21 -39.14
C ILE A 635 0.95 42.48 -39.36
N ASP A 636 1.08 43.42 -38.41
CA ASP A 636 0.50 44.75 -38.56
C ASP A 636 1.40 45.57 -39.49
N ASP A 637 0.97 45.70 -40.74
CA ASP A 637 1.57 46.54 -41.77
C ASP A 637 0.73 47.82 -41.85
N GLU A 638 0.84 48.71 -40.86
CA GLU A 638 0.66 50.16 -41.03
C GLU A 638 0.94 50.92 -39.72
N GLY A 639 1.74 51.97 -39.83
CA GLY A 639 2.06 52.82 -38.68
C GLY A 639 0.89 53.72 -38.30
N ALA A 640 0.50 53.73 -37.03
CA ALA A 640 0.45 54.91 -36.16
C ALA A 640 -0.43 54.68 -34.92
N LYS A 641 0.14 55.07 -33.77
CA LYS A 641 -0.50 55.42 -32.49
C LYS A 641 -1.14 54.30 -31.68
N ALA A 642 -0.44 53.97 -30.60
CA ALA A 642 -0.96 53.30 -29.42
C ALA A 642 -2.02 54.17 -28.72
N GLU A 643 -3.17 53.56 -28.42
CA GLU A 643 -4.04 54.00 -27.33
C GLU A 643 -4.24 52.81 -26.38
N LYS A 644 -4.14 53.13 -25.08
CA LYS A 644 -4.06 52.22 -23.94
C LYS A 644 -5.49 51.94 -23.47
N VAL A 645 -5.87 50.69 -23.23
CA VAL A 645 -7.10 50.37 -22.48
C VAL A 645 -6.79 49.29 -21.43
N GLU A 646 -7.41 49.50 -20.28
CA GLU A 646 -7.27 48.88 -18.96
C GLU A 646 -7.40 47.36 -18.89
#